data_AF-A0A4X2LU41-F1
#
_entry.id   AF-A0A4X2LU41-F1
#
_cell.length_a   1.000
_cell.length_b   1.000
_cell.length_c   1.000
_cell.angle_alpha   90.00
_cell.angle_beta   90.00
_cell.angle_gamma   90.00
#
_symmetry.space_group_name_H-M   'P 1'
#
loop_
_entity.id
_entity.type
_entity.pdbx_description
1 polymer ?
#
loop_
_entity_poly.entity_id
_entity_poly.type
_entity_poly.pdbx_seq_one_letter_code
_entity_poly.pdbx_strand_id
1 'polypeptide(L)'
;MAEEDPYKLVIHEQMFPMEPYNIGINAIFNNSGLLPAQIPLITADGPYLQILEQPKQRGFRFRYVCEGPSHGGLPGASSEKNKKSYPQVKICNYVGPAKVIVQLVTNGKHVHLHAHSLVGKHCEDGICTVTAGPKDMVVGFANLGILHVTKKKVYETLEARMTDACIRGYNPGLLVHPELNYLQPEGGGERQLTDREKEIIRQAALQQTKEMDLSVVRLMFTAFLPDSTGSFTRRLEPVVSDAIYDSKAPNASNLKIVRMDRTAGCVTGGEEIYLLCDKVQKDDIQIRFYEEEENGGFWEGFGDFSPTDVHRQFAIVFKTPKYKDVNITKPASVFVQLRRKSDLETSEPKPFLYYPEIKDKEEVQRKRQKLMPNFSDSFGGGSGPGAGGGGMFGGGGGGSGSGTGGPGYGFAPYGFSYGGIPFHPGTTKSNAGMKHETLDSSSEQGHEGCDSRDNRHSADLSGKILQTTEQEDKSRVTGEDEVTLTCTVGVEEDDCRLQGDLFLEKAMQLAKRHASALFDYAVTGDVKMLLAVQRHLTAVQDDNGDNVLHLAIIHLHAELVRNLLEVISGLVSDDIINMRNDLYQTPLHLAVITKQEDVVEDLLRAGADVSLPDRLGNSVLHLAAKEGDDRILSILLKHKKISPLIDHPNGEGLNAIHLAMLINSMPCLRLMIAAGADVNAQEQTSGRTALHLAVEQENVSLAGCLLLEGDAYVDSTTYDGTTPLHIAAGRGSTKLAALLKAAGADPLLENFEPLFDLDDAWEQDGEDEGIIPGTTPLDMAANSQVYDILNGKPYQSESASSDLLAQGDMKQLNEDAKLQLYKLLEMPDPDKNWSTLAQKLGLGILNNAFRLSPAPSKTLMDNYEVSGGTIRELVDALGQMGYTEAIEVIQKAFDASVNPSETKQQPTEQIYSLPPSPSSIRQQLGEFCKLQDNESVCDSGVETSFRKLSFTESLTSPSPLITLNKMPRDYGQEASIEGKV
;
A
#
# COMPACT_ATOMS: atom_id res chain seq x y z
N MET A 1 -59.88 2.86 -30.15
CA MET A 1 -58.60 2.82 -30.87
C MET A 1 -57.55 2.21 -29.96
N ALA A 2 -57.13 0.96 -30.08
CA ALA A 2 -57.65 -0.20 -30.81
C ALA A 2 -56.63 -1.32 -30.68
N GLU A 3 -56.98 -2.61 -30.73
CA GLU A 3 -58.21 -3.39 -30.44
C GLU A 3 -57.77 -4.86 -30.74
N GLU A 4 -58.07 -5.93 -30.01
CA GLU A 4 -59.00 -6.19 -28.89
C GLU A 4 -58.51 -7.44 -28.05
N ASP A 5 -59.20 -7.78 -26.96
CA ASP A 5 -59.16 -9.09 -26.25
C ASP A 5 -59.84 -10.20 -27.11
N PRO A 6 -59.71 -11.53 -26.86
CA PRO A 6 -60.92 -12.23 -26.38
C PRO A 6 -60.75 -13.60 -25.64
N TYR A 7 -61.85 -14.00 -24.97
CA TYR A 7 -62.20 -15.35 -24.44
C TYR A 7 -61.27 -15.97 -23.38
N LYS A 8 -61.58 -16.04 -22.08
CA LYS A 8 -62.83 -15.76 -21.31
C LYS A 8 -64.01 -16.70 -21.59
N LEU A 9 -64.19 -17.74 -20.77
CA LEU A 9 -65.46 -18.36 -20.34
C LEU A 9 -65.23 -19.35 -19.15
N VAL A 10 -66.14 -19.65 -18.22
CA VAL A 10 -67.09 -18.80 -17.45
C VAL A 10 -67.75 -19.58 -16.28
N ILE A 11 -67.81 -19.00 -15.07
CA ILE A 11 -68.92 -19.02 -14.06
C ILE A 11 -69.42 -20.38 -13.46
N HIS A 12 -69.92 -20.53 -12.22
CA HIS A 12 -69.95 -19.74 -10.95
C HIS A 12 -70.75 -20.53 -9.87
N GLU A 13 -71.02 -19.93 -8.69
CA GLU A 13 -72.11 -20.27 -7.72
C GLU A 13 -71.92 -21.49 -6.76
N GLN A 14 -72.37 -21.49 -5.49
CA GLN A 14 -72.99 -20.42 -4.66
C GLN A 14 -72.83 -20.65 -3.12
N MET A 15 -72.66 -19.55 -2.38
CA MET A 15 -73.17 -19.17 -1.03
C MET A 15 -73.29 -20.17 0.18
N PHE A 16 -72.60 -19.82 1.28
CA PHE A 16 -73.05 -19.46 2.66
C PHE A 16 -74.33 -20.07 3.32
N PRO A 17 -74.49 -20.05 4.69
CA PRO A 17 -73.55 -19.69 5.79
C PRO A 17 -73.51 -20.70 6.97
N MET A 18 -72.64 -20.47 7.98
CA MET A 18 -72.93 -20.56 9.44
C MET A 18 -71.71 -20.16 10.29
N GLU A 19 -71.93 -19.45 11.40
CA GLU A 19 -70.93 -19.07 12.41
C GLU A 19 -71.13 -19.87 13.74
N PRO A 20 -70.44 -19.58 14.86
CA PRO A 20 -69.02 -19.87 15.08
C PRO A 20 -68.77 -20.63 16.41
N TYR A 21 -67.54 -21.08 16.68
CA TYR A 21 -67.08 -21.32 18.05
C TYR A 21 -65.63 -20.86 18.27
N ASN A 22 -65.43 -20.02 19.28
CA ASN A 22 -64.14 -19.40 19.62
C ASN A 22 -63.29 -20.30 20.55
N ILE A 23 -62.10 -20.70 20.10
CA ILE A 23 -60.85 -20.67 20.89
C ILE A 23 -59.71 -20.35 19.90
N GLY A 24 -58.81 -19.38 20.11
CA GLY A 24 -58.76 -18.42 21.22
C GLY A 24 -57.39 -17.80 21.50
N ILE A 25 -56.53 -17.57 20.50
CA ILE A 25 -55.23 -16.90 20.67
C ILE A 25 -55.07 -15.86 19.54
N ASN A 26 -55.02 -14.57 19.89
CA ASN A 26 -54.65 -13.50 18.95
C ASN A 26 -54.27 -12.19 19.69
N ALA A 27 -53.03 -12.08 20.18
CA ALA A 27 -52.42 -10.81 20.61
C ALA A 27 -50.89 -10.95 20.82
N ILE A 28 -50.19 -9.83 20.58
CA ILE A 28 -48.76 -9.50 20.78
C ILE A 28 -48.01 -9.30 19.46
N PHE A 29 -48.16 -8.08 18.92
CA PHE A 29 -47.14 -7.33 18.19
C PHE A 29 -47.47 -5.84 18.29
N ASN A 30 -46.44 -4.99 18.20
CA ASN A 30 -46.48 -3.52 18.21
C ASN A 30 -47.01 -2.84 19.49
N ASN A 31 -46.08 -2.43 20.37
CA ASN A 31 -45.87 -0.99 20.54
C ASN A 31 -44.43 -0.69 21.00
N SER A 32 -43.93 0.52 20.71
CA SER A 32 -42.59 0.98 21.07
C SER A 32 -42.63 1.96 22.26
N GLY A 33 -41.67 1.85 23.18
CA GLY A 33 -41.58 2.71 24.38
C GLY A 33 -40.41 2.31 25.29
N LEU A 34 -39.86 3.27 26.04
CA LEU A 34 -38.66 3.08 26.87
C LEU A 34 -38.93 2.36 28.20
N LEU A 35 -38.05 1.41 28.54
CA LEU A 35 -37.67 0.92 29.89
C LEU A 35 -38.77 0.28 30.79
N PRO A 36 -38.38 -0.53 31.80
CA PRO A 36 -37.17 -1.34 31.98
C PRO A 36 -37.49 -2.86 31.95
N ALA A 37 -36.52 -3.71 32.28
CA ALA A 37 -36.64 -5.17 32.13
C ALA A 37 -37.68 -5.84 33.06
N GLN A 38 -38.55 -6.66 32.47
CA GLN A 38 -39.21 -7.80 33.12
C GLN A 38 -39.55 -8.87 32.08
N ILE A 39 -39.02 -10.08 32.25
CA ILE A 39 -39.24 -11.21 31.34
C ILE A 39 -40.62 -11.82 31.62
N PRO A 40 -41.47 -12.10 30.61
CA PRO A 40 -42.73 -12.81 30.83
C PRO A 40 -42.49 -14.21 31.39
N LEU A 41 -42.92 -14.45 32.62
CA LEU A 41 -42.89 -15.77 33.24
C LEU A 41 -43.96 -16.67 32.60
N ILE A 42 -43.55 -17.49 31.64
CA ILE A 42 -44.36 -18.62 31.16
C ILE A 42 -44.44 -19.64 32.29
N THR A 43 -45.57 -19.69 33.00
CA THR A 43 -45.88 -20.72 33.99
C THR A 43 -46.23 -22.02 33.29
N ALA A 44 -45.21 -22.75 32.85
CA ALA A 44 -45.35 -24.12 32.38
C ALA A 44 -45.37 -25.08 33.58
N ASP A 45 -46.47 -25.82 33.77
CA ASP A 45 -46.66 -26.81 34.85
C ASP A 45 -45.79 -28.09 34.68
N GLY A 46 -44.80 -28.06 33.80
CA GLY A 46 -43.93 -29.18 33.47
C GLY A 46 -42.51 -28.74 33.06
N PRO A 47 -41.64 -29.70 32.73
CA PRO A 47 -40.27 -29.42 32.31
C PRO A 47 -40.21 -28.67 30.98
N TYR A 48 -39.38 -27.63 30.92
CA TYR A 48 -39.17 -26.83 29.72
C TYR A 48 -37.69 -26.47 29.54
N LEU A 49 -37.29 -26.14 28.31
CA LEU A 49 -35.95 -25.68 27.98
C LEU A 49 -35.95 -24.15 27.87
N GLN A 50 -34.87 -23.50 28.31
CA GLN A 50 -34.73 -22.05 28.29
C GLN A 50 -33.32 -21.67 27.82
N ILE A 51 -33.19 -20.71 26.90
CA ILE A 51 -31.89 -20.10 26.59
C ILE A 51 -31.54 -19.12 27.71
N LEU A 52 -30.36 -19.27 28.31
CA LEU A 52 -29.78 -18.31 29.28
C LEU A 52 -28.89 -17.28 28.58
N GLU A 53 -28.10 -17.73 27.60
CA GLU A 53 -27.26 -16.87 26.77
C GLU A 53 -27.43 -17.24 25.30
N GLN A 54 -27.90 -16.26 24.51
CA GLN A 54 -28.00 -16.36 23.05
C GLN A 54 -26.60 -16.45 22.41
N PRO A 55 -26.47 -17.03 21.21
CA PRO A 55 -25.26 -16.89 20.40
C PRO A 55 -25.04 -15.44 19.96
N LYS A 56 -23.79 -15.06 19.72
CA LYS A 56 -23.47 -13.75 19.16
C LYS A 56 -23.94 -13.68 17.71
N GLN A 57 -24.90 -12.78 17.44
CA GLN A 57 -25.59 -12.72 16.15
C GLN A 57 -24.66 -12.38 14.97
N ARG A 58 -23.61 -11.57 15.18
CA ARG A 58 -22.71 -11.07 14.12
C ARG A 58 -21.24 -11.10 14.54
N GLY A 59 -20.34 -11.01 13.56
CA GLY A 59 -18.89 -11.11 13.75
C GLY A 59 -18.33 -12.53 13.90
N PHE A 60 -19.18 -13.56 13.79
CA PHE A 60 -18.72 -14.94 13.62
C PHE A 60 -18.53 -15.26 12.13
N ARG A 61 -17.60 -16.16 11.78
CA ARG A 61 -17.33 -16.56 10.38
C ARG A 61 -17.66 -18.02 10.17
N PHE A 62 -18.49 -18.33 9.18
CA PHE A 62 -18.70 -19.71 8.73
C PHE A 62 -17.49 -20.17 7.90
N ARG A 63 -17.17 -21.47 7.96
CA ARG A 63 -15.92 -22.02 7.43
C ARG A 63 -16.16 -23.13 6.43
N TYR A 64 -15.52 -23.10 5.27
CA TYR A 64 -15.53 -24.25 4.36
C TYR A 64 -14.65 -25.39 4.90
N VAL A 65 -14.88 -26.63 4.45
CA VAL A 65 -14.11 -27.82 4.86
C VAL A 65 -12.59 -27.62 4.66
N CYS A 66 -12.20 -26.98 3.56
CA CYS A 66 -10.81 -26.66 3.23
C CYS A 66 -10.15 -25.60 4.15
N GLU A 67 -10.90 -24.91 5.02
CA GLU A 67 -10.32 -23.99 6.01
C GLU A 67 -9.88 -24.68 7.32
N GLY A 68 -10.18 -25.97 7.48
CA GLY A 68 -9.82 -26.74 8.66
C GLY A 68 -10.67 -26.44 9.92
N PRO A 69 -10.52 -27.28 10.98
CA PRO A 69 -11.43 -27.28 12.13
C PRO A 69 -11.05 -26.30 13.27
N SER A 70 -9.86 -25.69 13.24
CA SER A 70 -9.23 -25.02 14.39
C SER A 70 -9.68 -23.57 14.64
N HIS A 71 -10.62 -23.05 13.85
CA HIS A 71 -10.89 -21.61 13.74
C HIS A 71 -11.82 -20.97 14.80
N GLY A 72 -11.83 -21.53 16.02
CA GLY A 72 -12.49 -20.94 17.19
C GLY A 72 -13.98 -21.24 17.31
N GLY A 73 -14.49 -21.21 18.55
CA GLY A 73 -15.90 -21.45 18.86
C GLY A 73 -16.79 -20.22 18.75
N LEU A 74 -18.04 -20.44 18.36
CA LEU A 74 -19.15 -19.49 18.36
C LEU A 74 -19.31 -18.85 19.75
N PRO A 75 -19.10 -17.53 19.89
CA PRO A 75 -19.24 -16.85 21.17
C PRO A 75 -20.70 -16.64 21.56
N GLY A 76 -20.94 -16.46 22.86
CA GLY A 76 -22.21 -15.97 23.40
C GLY A 76 -22.41 -14.47 23.15
N ALA A 77 -23.64 -13.99 23.29
CA ALA A 77 -23.99 -12.59 23.07
C ALA A 77 -23.26 -11.63 24.02
N SER A 78 -22.94 -12.05 25.25
CA SER A 78 -22.18 -11.25 26.23
C SER A 78 -20.65 -11.44 26.15
N SER A 79 -20.15 -12.06 25.09
CA SER A 79 -18.75 -12.49 24.98
C SER A 79 -17.82 -11.36 24.54
N GLU A 80 -16.86 -11.04 25.41
CA GLU A 80 -15.87 -9.96 25.28
C GLU A 80 -14.45 -10.53 25.08
N LYS A 81 -13.51 -9.69 24.62
CA LYS A 81 -12.10 -10.08 24.38
C LYS A 81 -11.44 -10.74 25.60
N ASN A 82 -11.68 -10.18 26.78
CA ASN A 82 -11.06 -10.61 28.03
C ASN A 82 -11.92 -11.61 28.82
N LYS A 83 -13.21 -11.74 28.48
CA LYS A 83 -14.19 -12.59 29.18
C LYS A 83 -15.05 -13.33 28.16
N LYS A 84 -14.57 -14.50 27.74
CA LYS A 84 -15.25 -15.34 26.74
C LYS A 84 -16.44 -16.06 27.37
N SER A 85 -17.63 -15.74 26.89
CA SER A 85 -18.87 -16.47 27.13
C SER A 85 -19.32 -17.23 25.86
N TYR A 86 -20.29 -18.13 26.02
CA TYR A 86 -20.73 -19.11 25.02
C TYR A 86 -22.25 -19.31 25.09
N PRO A 87 -22.92 -19.79 24.02
CA PRO A 87 -24.36 -20.08 24.07
C PRO A 87 -24.68 -21.06 25.20
N GLN A 88 -25.69 -20.73 26.02
CA GLN A 88 -26.07 -21.52 27.19
C GLN A 88 -27.58 -21.75 27.24
N VAL A 89 -27.98 -22.97 27.58
CA VAL A 89 -29.37 -23.34 27.85
C VAL A 89 -29.50 -23.95 29.24
N LYS A 90 -30.72 -23.92 29.78
CA LYS A 90 -31.09 -24.53 31.05
C LYS A 90 -32.37 -25.33 30.90
N ILE A 91 -32.38 -26.55 31.43
CA ILE A 91 -33.63 -27.30 31.65
C ILE A 91 -34.22 -26.82 32.97
N CYS A 92 -35.44 -26.29 32.91
CA CYS A 92 -36.21 -25.83 34.04
C CYS A 92 -37.29 -26.88 34.41
N ASN A 93 -37.75 -26.86 35.66
CA ASN A 93 -38.77 -27.76 36.21
C ASN A 93 -38.46 -29.28 36.12
N TYR A 94 -37.18 -29.65 35.99
CA TYR A 94 -36.69 -31.03 36.10
C TYR A 94 -35.26 -31.04 36.67
N VAL A 95 -34.91 -32.11 37.41
CA VAL A 95 -33.56 -32.36 37.91
C VAL A 95 -33.25 -33.84 37.71
N GLY A 96 -32.16 -34.14 37.02
CA GLY A 96 -31.75 -35.50 36.65
C GLY A 96 -30.95 -35.50 35.34
N PRO A 97 -30.45 -36.66 34.88
CA PRO A 97 -29.77 -36.75 33.60
C PRO A 97 -30.73 -36.38 32.45
N ALA A 98 -30.22 -35.69 31.44
CA ALA A 98 -30.93 -35.40 30.19
C ALA A 98 -29.93 -35.28 29.03
N LYS A 99 -30.41 -35.47 27.81
CA LYS A 99 -29.63 -35.29 26.57
C LYS A 99 -30.12 -34.03 25.86
N VAL A 100 -29.24 -33.06 25.62
CA VAL A 100 -29.55 -31.87 24.81
C VAL A 100 -28.83 -31.99 23.48
N ILE A 101 -29.57 -31.83 22.39
CA ILE A 101 -29.01 -31.69 21.04
C ILE A 101 -29.13 -30.26 20.54
N VAL A 102 -28.23 -29.88 19.63
CA VAL A 102 -28.29 -28.63 18.86
C VAL A 102 -28.27 -28.97 17.38
N GLN A 103 -29.28 -28.49 16.64
CA GLN A 103 -29.38 -28.59 15.19
C GLN A 103 -29.29 -27.19 14.57
N LEU A 104 -28.77 -27.08 13.33
CA LEU A 104 -28.84 -25.83 12.57
C LEU A 104 -30.15 -25.77 11.77
N VAL A 105 -30.85 -24.63 11.87
CA VAL A 105 -32.13 -24.39 11.21
C VAL A 105 -32.17 -23.06 10.48
N THR A 106 -33.11 -22.92 9.54
CA THR A 106 -33.27 -21.73 8.70
C THR A 106 -33.78 -20.51 9.49
N ASN A 107 -33.50 -19.31 8.96
CA ASN A 107 -34.05 -18.03 9.44
C ASN A 107 -35.38 -17.65 8.75
N GLY A 108 -36.06 -18.62 8.12
CA GLY A 108 -37.26 -18.38 7.31
C GLY A 108 -38.54 -18.17 8.13
N LYS A 109 -39.63 -17.83 7.44
CA LYS A 109 -40.99 -17.79 8.03
C LYS A 109 -41.42 -19.16 8.60
N HIS A 110 -40.92 -20.23 7.99
CA HIS A 110 -41.06 -21.60 8.45
C HIS A 110 -39.65 -22.15 8.76
N VAL A 111 -39.51 -22.78 9.93
CA VAL A 111 -38.23 -23.27 10.44
C VAL A 111 -37.97 -24.67 9.88
N HIS A 112 -36.94 -24.79 9.06
CA HIS A 112 -36.53 -26.02 8.40
C HIS A 112 -35.09 -26.39 8.78
N LEU A 113 -34.65 -27.63 8.52
CA LEU A 113 -33.23 -27.99 8.63
C LEU A 113 -32.38 -27.10 7.71
N HIS A 114 -31.22 -26.63 8.21
CA HIS A 114 -30.24 -25.93 7.39
C HIS A 114 -29.21 -26.92 6.80
N ALA A 115 -28.63 -26.60 5.64
CA ALA A 115 -27.63 -27.44 5.01
C ALA A 115 -26.24 -27.36 5.69
N HIS A 116 -25.96 -26.29 6.44
CA HIS A 116 -24.70 -26.14 7.20
C HIS A 116 -24.61 -27.12 8.37
N SER A 117 -23.37 -27.43 8.78
CA SER A 117 -23.09 -28.46 9.80
C SER A 117 -22.49 -27.83 11.05
N LEU A 118 -22.91 -28.22 12.26
CA LEU A 118 -22.14 -27.91 13.47
C LEU A 118 -20.90 -28.80 13.55
N VAL A 119 -19.74 -28.20 13.76
CA VAL A 119 -18.48 -28.91 14.01
C VAL A 119 -17.96 -28.55 15.41
N GLY A 120 -17.13 -29.39 16.02
CA GLY A 120 -16.64 -29.17 17.38
C GLY A 120 -16.55 -30.45 18.20
N LYS A 121 -16.12 -30.32 19.46
CA LYS A 121 -15.76 -31.44 20.36
C LYS A 121 -16.90 -32.44 20.61
N HIS A 122 -18.15 -31.99 20.52
CA HIS A 122 -19.35 -32.78 20.82
C HIS A 122 -20.31 -32.80 19.62
N CYS A 123 -19.79 -32.68 18.41
CA CYS A 123 -20.56 -32.56 17.17
C CYS A 123 -20.30 -33.76 16.26
N GLU A 124 -21.38 -34.40 15.81
CA GLU A 124 -21.38 -35.57 14.92
C GLU A 124 -22.46 -35.34 13.86
N ASP A 125 -22.15 -35.59 12.58
CA ASP A 125 -23.03 -35.35 11.42
C ASP A 125 -23.65 -33.94 11.36
N GLY A 126 -22.99 -32.94 11.95
CA GLY A 126 -23.48 -31.57 12.05
C GLY A 126 -24.47 -31.28 13.19
N ILE A 127 -24.68 -32.24 14.09
CA ILE A 127 -25.55 -32.12 15.27
C ILE A 127 -24.67 -32.14 16.52
N CYS A 128 -24.77 -31.12 17.37
CA CYS A 128 -24.10 -31.17 18.67
C CYS A 128 -24.94 -31.99 19.66
N THR A 129 -24.31 -32.88 20.43
CA THR A 129 -24.99 -33.71 21.46
C THR A 129 -24.23 -33.62 22.78
N VAL A 130 -24.88 -33.11 23.82
CA VAL A 130 -24.31 -32.95 25.17
C VAL A 130 -25.27 -33.50 26.22
N THR A 131 -24.75 -34.17 27.24
CA THR A 131 -25.52 -34.64 28.40
C THR A 131 -25.50 -33.61 29.53
N ALA A 132 -26.69 -33.23 30.02
CA ALA A 132 -26.84 -32.44 31.23
C ALA A 132 -26.50 -33.28 32.47
N GLY A 133 -25.83 -32.67 33.45
CA GLY A 133 -25.39 -33.37 34.65
C GLY A 133 -26.56 -33.66 35.61
N PRO A 134 -26.50 -34.71 36.43
CA PRO A 134 -27.59 -35.08 37.35
C PRO A 134 -27.85 -34.07 38.49
N LYS A 135 -27.03 -33.01 38.58
CA LYS A 135 -27.19 -31.88 39.50
C LYS A 135 -27.07 -30.51 38.82
N ASP A 136 -26.57 -30.46 37.59
CA ASP A 136 -26.40 -29.22 36.84
C ASP A 136 -27.21 -29.31 35.55
N MET A 137 -28.29 -28.54 35.54
CA MET A 137 -29.27 -28.49 34.45
C MET A 137 -28.93 -27.39 33.44
N VAL A 138 -27.81 -26.68 33.60
CA VAL A 138 -27.27 -25.73 32.64
C VAL A 138 -26.29 -26.46 31.70
N VAL A 139 -26.39 -26.18 30.41
CA VAL A 139 -25.51 -26.73 29.36
C VAL A 139 -24.98 -25.57 28.53
N GLY A 140 -23.66 -25.38 28.55
CA GLY A 140 -22.94 -24.39 27.74
C GLY A 140 -22.21 -25.02 26.56
N PHE A 141 -22.36 -24.43 25.37
CA PHE A 141 -21.85 -24.98 24.11
C PHE A 141 -20.59 -24.25 23.64
N ALA A 142 -19.49 -24.46 24.36
CA ALA A 142 -18.17 -24.00 23.92
C ALA A 142 -17.68 -24.78 22.69
N ASN A 143 -16.86 -24.14 21.85
CA ASN A 143 -16.21 -24.74 20.68
C ASN A 143 -17.15 -25.29 19.59
N LEU A 144 -18.34 -24.70 19.42
CA LEU A 144 -19.17 -24.88 18.21
C LEU A 144 -18.59 -24.08 17.03
N GLY A 145 -18.29 -24.73 15.92
CA GLY A 145 -18.06 -24.11 14.61
C GLY A 145 -19.26 -24.32 13.68
N ILE A 146 -19.42 -23.45 12.68
CA ILE A 146 -20.45 -23.59 11.62
C ILE A 146 -19.74 -23.83 10.29
N LEU A 147 -19.94 -25.02 9.74
CA LEU A 147 -19.37 -25.48 8.49
C LEU A 147 -20.24 -25.02 7.31
N HIS A 148 -19.70 -24.13 6.48
CA HIS A 148 -20.34 -23.61 5.28
C HIS A 148 -20.33 -24.67 4.17
N VAL A 149 -21.51 -24.98 3.62
CA VAL A 149 -21.63 -25.89 2.46
C VAL A 149 -21.40 -25.11 1.16
N THR A 150 -20.82 -25.73 0.13
CA THR A 150 -20.71 -25.07 -1.18
C THR A 150 -22.07 -25.06 -1.88
N LYS A 151 -22.38 -24.02 -2.67
CA LYS A 151 -23.67 -23.89 -3.38
C LYS A 151 -24.03 -25.10 -4.25
N LYS A 152 -23.02 -25.80 -4.80
CA LYS A 152 -23.22 -27.04 -5.59
C LYS A 152 -23.72 -28.23 -4.73
N LYS A 153 -23.30 -28.34 -3.47
CA LYS A 153 -23.59 -29.48 -2.58
C LYS A 153 -24.75 -29.26 -1.60
N VAL A 154 -25.48 -28.13 -1.68
CA VAL A 154 -26.60 -27.80 -0.77
C VAL A 154 -27.65 -28.91 -0.78
N TYR A 155 -28.07 -29.36 -1.97
CA TYR A 155 -29.12 -30.36 -2.15
C TYR A 155 -28.76 -31.71 -1.50
N GLU A 156 -27.63 -32.29 -1.90
CA GLU A 156 -27.12 -33.58 -1.41
C GLU A 156 -26.96 -33.56 0.13
N THR A 157 -26.40 -32.48 0.65
CA THR A 157 -26.18 -32.31 2.09
C THR A 157 -27.51 -32.16 2.84
N LEU A 158 -28.49 -31.47 2.27
CA LEU A 158 -29.81 -31.30 2.88
C LEU A 158 -30.61 -32.61 2.88
N GLU A 159 -30.59 -33.37 1.77
CA GLU A 159 -31.25 -34.68 1.68
C GLU A 159 -30.67 -35.68 2.69
N ALA A 160 -29.34 -35.73 2.83
CA ALA A 160 -28.67 -36.51 3.88
C ALA A 160 -29.09 -36.07 5.29
N ARG A 161 -29.07 -34.76 5.58
CA ARG A 161 -29.49 -34.21 6.90
C ARG A 161 -30.92 -34.54 7.27
N MET A 162 -31.83 -34.45 6.31
CA MET A 162 -33.24 -34.83 6.50
C MET A 162 -33.38 -36.32 6.76
N THR A 163 -32.63 -37.15 6.04
CA THR A 163 -32.57 -38.61 6.21
C THR A 163 -32.09 -38.98 7.63
N ASP A 164 -30.96 -38.44 8.08
CA ASP A 164 -30.43 -38.67 9.44
C ASP A 164 -31.41 -38.21 10.53
N ALA A 165 -32.06 -37.06 10.35
CA ALA A 165 -33.04 -36.55 11.30
C ALA A 165 -34.29 -37.45 11.39
N CYS A 166 -34.70 -38.08 10.29
CA CYS A 166 -35.81 -39.04 10.27
C CYS A 166 -35.43 -40.39 10.91
N ILE A 167 -34.23 -40.90 10.63
CA ILE A 167 -33.70 -42.13 11.26
C ILE A 167 -33.55 -41.95 12.78
N ARG A 168 -33.00 -40.81 13.22
CA ARG A 168 -32.73 -40.51 14.65
C ARG A 168 -33.94 -39.93 15.40
N GLY A 169 -35.06 -39.67 14.71
CA GLY A 169 -36.27 -39.06 15.29
C GLY A 169 -36.10 -37.60 15.76
N TYR A 170 -35.08 -36.89 15.25
CA TYR A 170 -34.73 -35.53 15.69
C TYR A 170 -35.54 -34.46 14.96
N ASN A 171 -36.78 -34.27 15.42
CA ASN A 171 -37.73 -33.26 14.95
C ASN A 171 -38.19 -33.36 13.46
N PRO A 172 -38.32 -34.55 12.84
CA PRO A 172 -38.59 -34.66 11.39
C PRO A 172 -39.93 -34.04 10.97
N GLY A 173 -40.98 -34.17 11.79
CA GLY A 173 -42.29 -33.56 11.54
C GLY A 173 -42.32 -32.03 11.56
N LEU A 174 -41.32 -31.38 12.18
CA LEU A 174 -41.20 -29.93 12.25
C LEU A 174 -40.22 -29.40 11.18
N LEU A 175 -39.10 -30.08 10.97
CA LEU A 175 -37.98 -29.57 10.17
C LEU A 175 -37.90 -30.11 8.73
N VAL A 176 -38.60 -31.22 8.43
CA VAL A 176 -38.57 -31.89 7.12
C VAL A 176 -39.92 -31.77 6.43
N HIS A 177 -40.94 -32.45 6.95
CA HIS A 177 -42.31 -32.40 6.40
C HIS A 177 -43.35 -32.83 7.46
N PRO A 178 -44.52 -32.17 7.58
CA PRO A 178 -45.52 -32.49 8.61
C PRO A 178 -46.03 -33.93 8.63
N GLU A 179 -46.05 -34.63 7.47
CA GLU A 179 -46.43 -36.04 7.43
C GLU A 179 -45.49 -36.94 8.25
N LEU A 180 -44.23 -36.55 8.45
CA LEU A 180 -43.20 -37.36 9.14
C LEU A 180 -43.24 -37.20 10.67
N ASN A 181 -44.26 -36.53 11.23
CA ASN A 181 -44.35 -36.24 12.68
C ASN A 181 -44.60 -37.47 13.57
N TYR A 182 -44.88 -38.64 12.99
CA TYR A 182 -44.93 -39.91 13.74
C TYR A 182 -43.55 -40.50 14.02
N LEU A 183 -42.48 -40.03 13.35
CA LEU A 183 -41.12 -40.49 13.54
C LEU A 183 -40.47 -39.87 14.79
N GLN A 184 -40.75 -40.48 15.95
CA GLN A 184 -40.16 -40.13 17.24
C GLN A 184 -38.91 -40.97 17.54
N PRO A 185 -38.01 -40.51 18.42
CA PRO A 185 -36.78 -41.24 18.76
C PRO A 185 -37.13 -42.49 19.59
N GLU A 186 -36.88 -43.66 19.01
CA GLU A 186 -37.09 -44.96 19.67
C GLU A 186 -35.79 -45.47 20.29
N GLY A 187 -35.91 -46.13 21.45
CA GLY A 187 -34.78 -46.48 22.32
C GLY A 187 -33.86 -47.62 21.86
N GLY A 188 -33.84 -47.98 20.57
CA GLY A 188 -32.97 -49.04 20.07
C GLY A 188 -33.05 -49.33 18.58
N GLY A 189 -31.88 -49.49 17.95
CA GLY A 189 -31.73 -49.89 16.54
C GLY A 189 -31.74 -48.74 15.55
N GLU A 190 -31.07 -48.94 14.41
CA GLU A 190 -31.17 -48.02 13.27
C GLU A 190 -32.52 -48.21 12.57
N ARG A 191 -33.38 -47.19 12.64
CA ARG A 191 -34.66 -47.17 11.92
C ARG A 191 -34.41 -47.16 10.41
N GLN A 192 -34.84 -48.21 9.71
CA GLN A 192 -34.86 -48.22 8.25
C GLN A 192 -36.06 -47.41 7.74
N LEU A 193 -35.81 -46.47 6.83
CA LEU A 193 -36.86 -45.68 6.17
C LEU A 193 -37.48 -46.45 5.00
N THR A 194 -38.80 -46.36 4.88
CA THR A 194 -39.55 -46.84 3.71
C THR A 194 -39.33 -45.93 2.50
N ASP A 195 -39.58 -46.46 1.30
CA ASP A 195 -39.37 -45.70 0.07
C ASP A 195 -40.34 -44.51 -0.09
N ARG A 196 -41.50 -44.54 0.59
CA ARG A 196 -42.40 -43.37 0.69
C ARG A 196 -41.76 -42.26 1.53
N GLU A 197 -41.15 -42.60 2.66
CA GLU A 197 -40.49 -41.60 3.52
C GLU A 197 -39.29 -40.98 2.80
N LYS A 198 -38.49 -41.79 2.10
CA LYS A 198 -37.38 -41.31 1.24
C LYS A 198 -37.87 -40.33 0.17
N GLU A 199 -38.95 -40.64 -0.54
CA GLU A 199 -39.49 -39.73 -1.57
C GLU A 199 -40.04 -38.42 -0.96
N ILE A 200 -40.68 -38.46 0.21
CA ILE A 200 -41.10 -37.24 0.94
C ILE A 200 -39.88 -36.39 1.31
N ILE A 201 -38.81 -37.00 1.83
CA ILE A 201 -37.54 -36.34 2.15
C ILE A 201 -36.94 -35.69 0.90
N ARG A 202 -36.85 -36.44 -0.21
CA ARG A 202 -36.28 -35.98 -1.49
C ARG A 202 -37.04 -34.78 -2.07
N GLN A 203 -38.37 -34.81 -2.03
CA GLN A 203 -39.21 -33.70 -2.46
C GLN A 203 -39.07 -32.47 -1.55
N ALA A 204 -39.02 -32.67 -0.22
CA ALA A 204 -38.76 -31.59 0.73
C ALA A 204 -37.38 -30.93 0.51
N ALA A 205 -36.33 -31.74 0.28
CA ALA A 205 -34.99 -31.25 -0.05
C ALA A 205 -34.97 -30.43 -1.36
N LEU A 206 -35.64 -30.91 -2.41
CA LEU A 206 -35.76 -30.22 -3.71
C LEU A 206 -36.49 -28.87 -3.61
N GLN A 207 -37.47 -28.74 -2.72
CA GLN A 207 -38.15 -27.47 -2.46
C GLN A 207 -37.27 -26.55 -1.61
N GLN A 208 -36.88 -26.99 -0.42
CA GLN A 208 -36.23 -26.15 0.59
C GLN A 208 -34.82 -25.69 0.16
N THR A 209 -34.13 -26.43 -0.71
CA THR A 209 -32.86 -26.00 -1.33
C THR A 209 -33.00 -24.65 -2.08
N LYS A 210 -34.16 -24.36 -2.66
CA LYS A 210 -34.40 -23.12 -3.44
C LYS A 210 -34.62 -21.89 -2.56
N GLU A 211 -35.04 -22.10 -1.31
CA GLU A 211 -35.32 -21.06 -0.31
C GLU A 211 -34.17 -20.92 0.72
N MET A 212 -33.08 -21.67 0.53
CA MET A 212 -31.97 -21.77 1.48
C MET A 212 -31.01 -20.57 1.41
N ASP A 213 -31.08 -19.69 2.41
CA ASP A 213 -30.09 -18.62 2.61
C ASP A 213 -28.86 -19.17 3.37
N LEU A 214 -27.72 -19.23 2.70
CA LEU A 214 -26.45 -19.69 3.29
C LEU A 214 -25.77 -18.62 4.15
N SER A 215 -26.21 -17.36 4.11
CA SER A 215 -25.62 -16.26 4.89
C SER A 215 -26.08 -16.19 6.35
N VAL A 216 -27.15 -16.92 6.71
CA VAL A 216 -27.76 -16.85 8.05
C VAL A 216 -28.31 -18.20 8.52
N VAL A 217 -28.10 -18.50 9.79
CA VAL A 217 -28.58 -19.73 10.46
C VAL A 217 -29.16 -19.41 11.84
N ARG A 218 -29.88 -20.37 12.44
CA ARG A 218 -30.24 -20.37 13.86
C ARG A 218 -29.85 -21.70 14.50
N LEU A 219 -29.61 -21.68 15.80
CA LEU A 219 -29.46 -22.90 16.61
C LEU A 219 -30.83 -23.31 17.13
N MET A 220 -31.19 -24.59 16.98
CA MET A 220 -32.37 -25.19 17.59
C MET A 220 -31.91 -26.17 18.68
N PHE A 221 -32.24 -25.84 19.92
CA PHE A 221 -31.94 -26.67 21.08
C PHE A 221 -33.13 -27.58 21.37
N THR A 222 -32.91 -28.90 21.45
CA THR A 222 -33.93 -29.89 21.84
C THR A 222 -33.41 -30.72 23.00
N ALA A 223 -34.18 -30.80 24.08
CA ALA A 223 -33.83 -31.64 25.24
C ALA A 223 -34.68 -32.92 25.26
N PHE A 224 -34.06 -34.03 25.63
CA PHE A 224 -34.69 -35.34 25.82
C PHE A 224 -34.45 -35.84 27.24
N LEU A 225 -35.53 -36.17 27.93
CA LEU A 225 -35.50 -36.77 29.27
C LEU A 225 -35.49 -38.31 29.16
N PRO A 226 -34.96 -39.02 30.15
CA PRO A 226 -35.01 -40.48 30.19
C PRO A 226 -36.45 -41.01 30.32
N ASP A 227 -36.71 -42.13 29.68
CA ASP A 227 -37.89 -42.97 29.89
C ASP A 227 -37.65 -44.04 30.98
N SER A 228 -38.62 -44.94 31.14
CA SER A 228 -38.58 -46.06 32.10
C SER A 228 -37.51 -47.12 31.81
N THR A 229 -36.84 -47.09 30.65
CA THR A 229 -35.68 -47.93 30.33
C THR A 229 -34.34 -47.20 30.52
N GLY A 230 -34.38 -45.89 30.82
CA GLY A 230 -33.20 -45.03 30.89
C GLY A 230 -32.79 -44.41 29.55
N SER A 231 -33.55 -44.68 28.48
CA SER A 231 -33.29 -44.15 27.14
C SER A 231 -33.81 -42.72 27.01
N PHE A 232 -33.05 -41.84 26.34
CA PHE A 232 -33.39 -40.43 26.18
C PHE A 232 -34.38 -40.20 25.04
N THR A 233 -35.63 -40.62 25.22
CA THR A 233 -36.70 -40.58 24.21
C THR A 233 -37.72 -39.45 24.45
N ARG A 234 -37.89 -38.99 25.71
CA ARG A 234 -38.95 -38.04 26.08
C ARG A 234 -38.57 -36.59 25.71
N ARG A 235 -38.92 -36.19 24.48
CA ARG A 235 -38.69 -34.84 23.93
C ARG A 235 -39.39 -33.74 24.74
N LEU A 236 -38.68 -32.66 25.06
CA LEU A 236 -39.22 -31.37 25.50
C LEU A 236 -39.40 -30.41 24.31
N GLU A 237 -40.20 -29.36 24.47
CA GLU A 237 -40.44 -28.45 23.35
C GLU A 237 -39.17 -27.66 22.96
N PRO A 238 -38.82 -27.58 21.65
CA PRO A 238 -37.52 -27.05 21.24
C PRO A 238 -37.50 -25.53 21.32
N VAL A 239 -36.32 -24.97 21.56
CA VAL A 239 -36.13 -23.52 21.58
C VAL A 239 -35.14 -23.13 20.48
N VAL A 240 -35.54 -22.18 19.65
CA VAL A 240 -34.72 -21.64 18.56
C VAL A 240 -34.05 -20.34 19.01
N SER A 241 -32.78 -20.18 18.69
CA SER A 241 -31.98 -18.99 19.01
C SER A 241 -32.33 -17.78 18.14
N ASP A 242 -31.70 -16.67 18.48
CA ASP A 242 -31.50 -15.55 17.56
C ASP A 242 -30.75 -16.00 16.29
N ALA A 243 -30.87 -15.19 15.23
CA ALA A 243 -30.16 -15.40 13.97
C ALA A 243 -28.65 -15.14 14.11
N ILE A 244 -27.85 -16.06 13.60
CA ILE A 244 -26.39 -15.93 13.46
C ILE A 244 -26.11 -15.69 11.98
N TYR A 245 -25.46 -14.57 11.66
CA TYR A 245 -25.09 -14.19 10.30
C TYR A 245 -23.59 -14.40 10.07
N ASP A 246 -23.22 -14.83 8.86
CA ASP A 246 -21.82 -14.97 8.47
C ASP A 246 -21.17 -13.60 8.21
N SER A 247 -20.14 -13.27 8.98
CA SER A 247 -19.33 -12.05 8.76
C SER A 247 -18.57 -12.01 7.43
N LYS A 248 -18.50 -13.12 6.67
CA LYS A 248 -18.04 -13.14 5.28
C LYS A 248 -19.13 -12.84 4.24
N ALA A 249 -20.41 -12.86 4.61
CA ALA A 249 -21.51 -12.51 3.72
C ALA A 249 -21.55 -10.97 3.47
N PRO A 250 -21.64 -10.48 2.23
CA PRO A 250 -21.58 -9.03 1.95
C PRO A 250 -22.69 -8.18 2.60
N ASN A 251 -23.83 -8.79 2.90
CA ASN A 251 -24.99 -8.21 3.56
C ASN A 251 -24.93 -8.26 5.10
N ALA A 252 -23.96 -8.96 5.68
CA ALA A 252 -23.81 -9.13 7.13
C ALA A 252 -22.35 -9.01 7.62
N SER A 253 -21.50 -8.36 6.82
CA SER A 253 -20.19 -7.90 7.27
C SER A 253 -20.33 -6.95 8.46
N ASN A 254 -19.45 -7.07 9.45
CA ASN A 254 -19.36 -6.06 10.51
C ASN A 254 -18.96 -4.73 9.88
N LEU A 255 -19.73 -3.67 10.11
CA LEU A 255 -19.39 -2.33 9.65
C LEU A 255 -18.28 -1.74 10.52
N LYS A 256 -17.25 -1.15 9.90
CA LYS A 256 -16.14 -0.52 10.61
C LYS A 256 -15.53 0.61 9.82
N ILE A 257 -15.36 1.77 10.46
CA ILE A 257 -14.53 2.87 9.93
C ILE A 257 -13.07 2.55 10.29
N VAL A 258 -12.24 2.26 9.30
CA VAL A 258 -10.80 2.02 9.49
C VAL A 258 -10.09 3.35 9.71
N ARG A 259 -10.21 4.29 8.75
CA ARG A 259 -9.57 5.61 8.79
C ARG A 259 -10.46 6.65 8.10
N MET A 260 -10.31 7.91 8.47
CA MET A 260 -10.81 9.09 7.74
C MET A 260 -9.62 10.00 7.49
N ASP A 261 -9.61 10.73 6.37
CA ASP A 261 -8.60 11.77 6.09
C ASP A 261 -8.81 13.02 6.96
N ARG A 262 -10.09 13.38 7.20
CA ARG A 262 -10.52 14.53 8.00
C ARG A 262 -11.41 14.08 9.15
N THR A 263 -11.08 14.51 10.37
CA THR A 263 -11.89 14.33 11.58
C THR A 263 -12.48 15.65 12.09
N ALA A 264 -12.45 16.71 11.27
CA ALA A 264 -13.04 18.01 11.56
C ALA A 264 -13.52 18.68 10.27
N GLY A 265 -14.50 19.59 10.37
CA GLY A 265 -15.08 20.29 9.22
C GLY A 265 -15.95 21.50 9.58
N CYS A 266 -16.31 22.32 8.59
CA CYS A 266 -17.12 23.51 8.78
C CYS A 266 -18.59 23.18 9.03
N VAL A 267 -19.24 23.90 9.95
CA VAL A 267 -20.70 23.80 10.22
C VAL A 267 -21.60 23.99 9.00
N THR A 268 -21.10 24.63 7.93
CA THR A 268 -21.83 24.75 6.65
C THR A 268 -22.08 23.41 5.97
N GLY A 269 -21.24 22.40 6.24
CA GLY A 269 -21.17 21.16 5.47
C GLY A 269 -20.56 21.38 4.07
N GLY A 270 -20.59 20.33 3.25
CA GLY A 270 -20.18 20.34 1.84
C GLY A 270 -18.70 20.04 1.58
N GLU A 271 -17.89 19.80 2.62
CA GLU A 271 -16.47 19.44 2.50
C GLU A 271 -16.31 17.96 2.18
N GLU A 272 -15.43 17.62 1.24
CA GLU A 272 -15.16 16.24 0.84
C GLU A 272 -14.25 15.51 1.84
N ILE A 273 -14.61 14.26 2.16
CA ILE A 273 -13.93 13.37 3.09
C ILE A 273 -13.73 12.00 2.43
N TYR A 274 -12.54 11.44 2.60
CA TYR A 274 -12.15 10.10 2.18
C TYR A 274 -12.19 9.16 3.40
N LEU A 275 -13.19 8.28 3.43
CA LEU A 275 -13.39 7.30 4.51
C LEU A 275 -12.99 5.91 4.03
N LEU A 276 -12.03 5.28 4.72
CA LEU A 276 -11.64 3.88 4.53
C LEU A 276 -12.41 2.99 5.50
N CYS A 277 -12.97 1.88 5.01
CA CYS A 277 -13.86 1.00 5.76
C CYS A 277 -13.63 -0.49 5.46
N ASP A 278 -14.11 -1.34 6.37
CA ASP A 278 -14.30 -2.76 6.07
C ASP A 278 -15.42 -2.93 5.00
N LYS A 279 -15.54 -4.13 4.42
CA LYS A 279 -16.31 -4.38 3.19
C LYS A 279 -17.80 -3.96 3.26
N VAL A 280 -18.20 -2.98 2.44
CA VAL A 280 -19.58 -2.45 2.32
C VAL A 280 -20.22 -2.70 0.95
N GLN A 281 -21.56 -2.70 0.89
CA GLN A 281 -22.32 -2.71 -0.36
C GLN A 281 -22.72 -1.28 -0.75
N LYS A 282 -22.35 -0.85 -1.96
CA LYS A 282 -22.49 0.55 -2.41
C LYS A 282 -23.92 1.10 -2.36
N ASP A 283 -24.91 0.26 -2.63
CA ASP A 283 -26.31 0.67 -2.70
C ASP A 283 -26.96 0.69 -1.30
N ASP A 284 -26.47 -0.15 -0.39
CA ASP A 284 -27.01 -0.42 0.96
C ASP A 284 -26.19 0.24 2.10
N ILE A 285 -25.36 1.25 1.79
CA ILE A 285 -24.56 1.97 2.79
C ILE A 285 -24.95 3.45 2.88
N GLN A 286 -24.83 4.02 4.08
CA GLN A 286 -25.04 5.44 4.41
C GLN A 286 -24.07 5.82 5.54
N ILE A 287 -23.63 7.08 5.58
CA ILE A 287 -22.74 7.61 6.62
C ILE A 287 -23.56 8.54 7.51
N ARG A 288 -23.70 8.21 8.80
CA ARG A 288 -24.50 8.94 9.77
C ARG A 288 -23.61 9.77 10.68
N PHE A 289 -23.82 11.08 10.67
CA PHE A 289 -23.35 12.03 11.67
C PHE A 289 -24.45 12.16 12.71
N TYR A 290 -24.13 12.16 14.00
CA TYR A 290 -25.12 12.34 15.06
C TYR A 290 -24.52 12.92 16.35
N GLU A 291 -25.38 13.51 17.17
CA GLU A 291 -25.04 14.08 18.48
C GLU A 291 -26.20 13.80 19.46
N GLU A 292 -25.87 13.48 20.70
CA GLU A 292 -26.83 13.19 21.76
C GLU A 292 -26.92 14.40 22.71
N GLU A 293 -28.09 15.05 22.75
CA GLU A 293 -28.32 16.23 23.58
C GLU A 293 -28.79 15.82 24.98
N GLU A 294 -28.35 16.55 26.02
CA GLU A 294 -28.66 16.27 27.44
C GLU A 294 -30.18 16.14 27.75
N ASN A 295 -31.03 16.71 26.89
CA ASN A 295 -32.49 16.64 26.98
C ASN A 295 -33.10 15.35 26.41
N GLY A 296 -32.30 14.37 25.98
CA GLY A 296 -32.76 13.14 25.32
C GLY A 296 -33.16 13.32 23.85
N GLY A 297 -32.84 14.47 23.26
CA GLY A 297 -32.92 14.68 21.81
C GLY A 297 -31.66 14.16 21.11
N PHE A 298 -31.77 13.72 19.86
CA PHE A 298 -30.61 13.45 19.02
C PHE A 298 -30.69 14.29 17.74
N TRP A 299 -29.56 14.89 17.35
CA TRP A 299 -29.37 15.36 15.99
C TRP A 299 -28.88 14.20 15.13
N GLU A 300 -29.35 14.09 13.88
CA GLU A 300 -28.68 13.29 12.87
C GLU A 300 -28.61 14.01 11.52
N GLY A 301 -27.52 13.77 10.80
CA GLY A 301 -27.28 14.21 9.43
C GLY A 301 -26.59 13.10 8.64
N PHE A 302 -26.70 13.12 7.32
CA PHE A 302 -26.13 12.09 6.46
C PHE A 302 -25.06 12.67 5.53
N GLY A 303 -23.94 11.97 5.42
CA GLY A 303 -22.93 12.27 4.43
C GLY A 303 -23.50 12.09 3.03
N ASP A 304 -23.29 13.08 2.16
CA ASP A 304 -23.82 13.10 0.79
C ASP A 304 -22.84 12.42 -0.16
N PHE A 305 -23.28 11.34 -0.82
CA PHE A 305 -22.53 10.57 -1.82
C PHE A 305 -23.45 9.69 -2.67
N SER A 306 -22.99 9.36 -3.88
CA SER A 306 -23.64 8.43 -4.79
C SER A 306 -23.02 7.02 -4.71
N PRO A 307 -23.72 5.95 -5.15
CA PRO A 307 -23.15 4.60 -5.19
C PRO A 307 -21.91 4.44 -6.10
N THR A 308 -21.61 5.43 -6.94
CA THR A 308 -20.36 5.56 -7.70
C THR A 308 -19.14 5.84 -6.82
N ASP A 309 -19.35 6.51 -5.70
CA ASP A 309 -18.28 7.12 -4.89
C ASP A 309 -17.78 6.13 -3.81
N VAL A 310 -18.41 4.95 -3.75
CA VAL A 310 -18.03 3.79 -2.93
C VAL A 310 -16.98 2.97 -3.69
N HIS A 311 -15.74 3.45 -3.68
CA HIS A 311 -14.63 2.83 -4.41
C HIS A 311 -14.33 1.39 -3.91
N ARG A 312 -14.54 0.42 -4.81
CA ARG A 312 -14.21 -1.02 -4.67
C ARG A 312 -14.68 -1.67 -3.35
N GLN A 313 -15.78 -1.22 -2.76
CA GLN A 313 -16.34 -1.74 -1.49
C GLN A 313 -15.53 -1.47 -0.20
N PHE A 314 -14.42 -0.73 -0.26
CA PHE A 314 -13.51 -0.50 0.89
C PHE A 314 -13.22 0.99 1.17
N ALA A 315 -13.64 1.89 0.31
CA ALA A 315 -13.59 3.33 0.56
C ALA A 315 -14.90 4.00 0.13
N ILE A 316 -15.22 5.12 0.78
CA ILE A 316 -16.33 6.00 0.41
C ILE A 316 -15.80 7.43 0.39
N VAL A 317 -15.94 8.11 -0.74
CA VAL A 317 -15.79 9.56 -0.83
C VAL A 317 -17.16 10.20 -0.63
N PHE A 318 -17.28 11.16 0.28
CA PHE A 318 -18.56 11.79 0.60
C PHE A 318 -18.40 13.24 1.06
N LYS A 319 -19.49 14.00 1.09
CA LYS A 319 -19.51 15.39 1.57
C LYS A 319 -20.15 15.51 2.95
N THR A 320 -19.56 16.32 3.83
CA THR A 320 -20.06 16.52 5.20
C THR A 320 -21.50 17.07 5.19
N PRO A 321 -22.41 16.55 6.04
CA PRO A 321 -23.70 17.19 6.23
C PRO A 321 -23.51 18.59 6.83
N LYS A 322 -24.50 19.44 6.63
CA LYS A 322 -24.63 20.72 7.34
C LYS A 322 -25.01 20.46 8.79
N TYR A 323 -24.32 21.10 9.73
CA TYR A 323 -24.59 20.97 11.17
C TYR A 323 -25.89 21.69 11.60
N LYS A 324 -26.42 21.33 12.78
CA LYS A 324 -27.74 21.78 13.30
C LYS A 324 -27.89 23.31 13.34
N ASP A 325 -26.85 24.03 13.76
CA ASP A 325 -26.77 25.49 13.67
C ASP A 325 -25.45 25.92 13.01
N VAL A 326 -25.53 26.85 12.06
CA VAL A 326 -24.37 27.41 11.33
C VAL A 326 -23.69 28.54 12.12
N ASN A 327 -24.30 29.01 13.22
CA ASN A 327 -23.91 30.21 13.94
C ASN A 327 -23.31 29.92 15.33
N ILE A 328 -22.79 28.71 15.55
CA ILE A 328 -22.07 28.38 16.79
C ILE A 328 -20.83 29.27 16.95
N THR A 329 -20.42 29.50 18.19
CA THR A 329 -19.25 30.33 18.55
C THR A 329 -18.07 29.52 19.11
N LYS A 330 -18.30 28.23 19.38
CA LYS A 330 -17.31 27.24 19.80
C LYS A 330 -17.47 26.01 18.90
N PRO A 331 -16.43 25.19 18.67
CA PRO A 331 -16.58 23.92 17.98
C PRO A 331 -17.55 22.96 18.71
N ALA A 332 -18.27 22.15 17.95
CA ALA A 332 -19.19 21.11 18.44
C ALA A 332 -18.66 19.71 18.09
N SER A 333 -18.76 18.76 19.01
CA SER A 333 -18.19 17.41 18.85
C SER A 333 -19.30 16.40 18.62
N VAL A 334 -19.35 15.84 17.41
CA VAL A 334 -20.35 14.87 16.98
C VAL A 334 -19.71 13.50 16.73
N PHE A 335 -20.53 12.48 16.49
CA PHE A 335 -20.08 11.14 16.13
C PHE A 335 -20.42 10.79 14.69
N VAL A 336 -19.52 10.07 14.02
CA VAL A 336 -19.66 9.55 12.66
C VAL A 336 -19.63 8.03 12.72
N GLN A 337 -20.63 7.39 12.12
CA GLN A 337 -20.69 5.93 11.98
C GLN A 337 -21.21 5.53 10.60
N LEU A 338 -20.75 4.39 10.11
CA LEU A 338 -21.40 3.70 9.00
C LEU A 338 -22.75 3.14 9.49
N ARG A 339 -23.78 3.17 8.66
CA ARG A 339 -25.06 2.49 8.89
C ARG A 339 -25.49 1.77 7.61
N ARG A 340 -25.92 0.50 7.68
CA ARG A 340 -26.55 -0.19 6.54
C ARG A 340 -27.96 0.38 6.32
N LYS A 341 -28.55 0.31 5.12
CA LYS A 341 -29.93 0.80 4.90
C LYS A 341 -30.98 -0.28 5.18
N SER A 342 -30.67 -1.54 4.89
CA SER A 342 -31.57 -2.69 4.99
C SER A 342 -31.89 -3.14 6.42
N ASP A 343 -30.88 -3.31 7.27
CA ASP A 343 -31.03 -3.81 8.65
C ASP A 343 -30.68 -2.79 9.74
N LEU A 344 -30.30 -1.58 9.34
CA LEU A 344 -29.87 -0.47 10.22
C LEU A 344 -28.69 -0.80 11.15
N GLU A 345 -27.91 -1.87 10.90
CA GLU A 345 -26.66 -2.12 11.64
C GLU A 345 -25.71 -0.93 11.51
N THR A 346 -24.95 -0.63 12.57
CA THR A 346 -24.02 0.50 12.66
C THR A 346 -22.60 0.05 12.99
N SER A 347 -21.59 0.79 12.53
CA SER A 347 -20.22 0.63 13.02
C SER A 347 -20.07 1.17 14.44
N GLU A 348 -18.94 0.85 15.10
CA GLU A 348 -18.44 1.68 16.20
C GLU A 348 -18.34 3.15 15.73
N PRO A 349 -18.75 4.13 16.54
CA PRO A 349 -18.70 5.55 16.18
C PRO A 349 -17.28 6.12 16.33
N LYS A 350 -16.94 7.09 15.48
CA LYS A 350 -15.73 7.91 15.60
C LYS A 350 -16.07 9.38 15.86
N PRO A 351 -15.29 10.11 16.68
CA PRO A 351 -15.52 11.53 16.90
C PRO A 351 -15.21 12.36 15.65
N PHE A 352 -15.97 13.43 15.45
CA PHE A 352 -15.78 14.43 14.41
C PHE A 352 -16.10 15.83 14.95
N LEU A 353 -15.28 16.82 14.61
CA LEU A 353 -15.37 18.17 15.18
C LEU A 353 -15.88 19.20 14.17
N TYR A 354 -17.08 19.73 14.38
CA TYR A 354 -17.59 20.86 13.60
C TYR A 354 -17.03 22.19 14.12
N TYR A 355 -16.37 22.98 13.26
CA TYR A 355 -15.88 24.33 13.56
C TYR A 355 -16.76 25.43 12.94
N PRO A 356 -16.84 26.62 13.56
CA PRO A 356 -17.68 27.72 13.08
C PRO A 356 -17.17 28.36 11.78
N GLU A 357 -18.10 28.90 10.99
CA GLU A 357 -17.81 29.58 9.72
C GLU A 357 -17.08 30.91 9.95
N ILE A 358 -15.80 31.00 9.55
CA ILE A 358 -14.98 32.21 9.67
C ILE A 358 -15.40 33.24 8.62
N LYS A 359 -16.40 34.07 8.97
CA LYS A 359 -16.95 35.13 8.11
C LYS A 359 -16.03 36.36 8.02
N ASP A 360 -14.87 36.20 7.38
CA ASP A 360 -13.93 37.30 7.12
C ASP A 360 -14.53 38.33 6.13
N LYS A 361 -15.10 39.38 6.70
CA LYS A 361 -15.60 40.56 5.97
C LYS A 361 -14.52 41.61 5.70
N GLU A 362 -13.33 41.46 6.29
CA GLU A 362 -12.30 42.48 6.35
C GLU A 362 -11.30 42.32 5.18
N GLU A 363 -10.84 41.08 4.91
CA GLU A 363 -10.05 40.73 3.72
C GLU A 363 -10.82 41.03 2.41
N VAL A 364 -12.15 40.80 2.41
CA VAL A 364 -13.01 41.10 1.25
C VAL A 364 -13.15 42.61 1.01
N GLN A 365 -13.20 43.42 2.08
CA GLN A 365 -13.19 44.88 1.93
C GLN A 365 -11.81 45.39 1.52
N ARG A 366 -10.74 44.84 2.10
CA ARG A 366 -9.34 45.16 1.75
C ARG A 366 -9.04 44.91 0.28
N LYS A 367 -9.53 43.79 -0.29
CA LYS A 367 -9.43 43.48 -1.73
C LYS A 367 -10.23 44.46 -2.62
N ARG A 368 -11.34 45.03 -2.12
CA ARG A 368 -12.14 46.04 -2.84
C ARG A 368 -11.58 47.47 -2.74
N GLN A 369 -10.65 47.75 -1.83
CA GLN A 369 -10.08 49.09 -1.61
C GLN A 369 -8.72 49.33 -2.29
N LYS A 370 -8.12 48.33 -2.95
CA LYS A 370 -6.93 48.55 -3.79
C LYS A 370 -7.31 49.27 -5.09
N LEU A 371 -7.19 50.60 -5.07
CA LEU A 371 -7.14 51.42 -6.29
C LEU A 371 -5.91 51.02 -7.15
N MET A 372 -6.10 51.00 -8.46
CA MET A 372 -5.04 50.71 -9.43
C MET A 372 -4.00 51.85 -9.46
N PRO A 373 -2.71 51.57 -9.72
CA PRO A 373 -1.73 52.62 -10.00
C PRO A 373 -2.09 53.39 -11.28
N ASN A 374 -2.00 54.72 -11.24
CA ASN A 374 -2.21 55.55 -12.44
C ASN A 374 -1.16 55.24 -13.50
N PHE A 375 -1.59 54.71 -14.65
CA PHE A 375 -0.89 54.99 -15.90
C PHE A 375 -1.19 56.42 -16.34
N SER A 376 -0.17 57.13 -16.81
CA SER A 376 -0.29 58.52 -17.25
C SER A 376 -0.69 58.57 -18.72
N ASP A 377 -1.99 58.74 -18.99
CA ASP A 377 -2.45 59.05 -20.35
C ASP A 377 -1.88 60.39 -20.82
N SER A 378 -1.24 60.36 -21.99
CA SER A 378 -0.81 61.55 -22.72
C SER A 378 -1.71 61.72 -23.94
N PHE A 379 -2.18 62.96 -24.16
CA PHE A 379 -3.13 63.39 -25.20
C PHE A 379 -4.56 62.84 -25.11
N GLY A 380 -5.55 63.74 -25.25
CA GLY A 380 -6.91 63.33 -25.63
C GLY A 380 -7.93 64.46 -25.67
N GLY A 381 -8.29 65.00 -24.50
CA GLY A 381 -9.25 66.11 -24.36
C GLY A 381 -10.73 65.74 -24.53
N GLY A 382 -11.62 66.69 -24.19
CA GLY A 382 -13.06 66.60 -24.50
C GLY A 382 -14.02 66.61 -23.31
N SER A 383 -14.32 67.81 -22.79
CA SER A 383 -15.62 68.23 -22.23
C SER A 383 -16.37 67.34 -21.21
N GLY A 384 -16.50 67.85 -19.97
CA GLY A 384 -17.71 67.63 -19.14
C GLY A 384 -18.86 68.57 -19.56
N PRO A 385 -19.86 68.89 -18.69
CA PRO A 385 -20.05 68.45 -17.29
C PRO A 385 -21.49 67.96 -16.97
N GLY A 386 -21.74 67.58 -15.70
CA GLY A 386 -23.06 67.29 -15.11
C GLY A 386 -22.93 66.34 -13.91
N ALA A 387 -23.22 66.74 -12.68
CA ALA A 387 -24.56 66.67 -12.05
C ALA A 387 -25.17 65.25 -12.17
N GLY A 388 -25.41 64.47 -11.10
CA GLY A 388 -25.90 64.83 -9.77
C GLY A 388 -27.43 64.92 -9.80
N GLY A 389 -28.21 64.17 -9.02
CA GLY A 389 -27.89 63.12 -8.05
C GLY A 389 -29.11 62.82 -7.14
N GLY A 390 -28.99 61.85 -6.23
CA GLY A 390 -29.88 61.67 -5.07
C GLY A 390 -31.15 60.81 -5.24
N GLY A 391 -31.30 59.83 -4.33
CA GLY A 391 -32.60 59.27 -3.93
C GLY A 391 -33.26 58.24 -4.87
N MET A 392 -34.43 57.68 -4.52
CA MET A 392 -35.07 57.50 -3.19
C MET A 392 -36.25 56.51 -3.29
N PHE A 393 -36.26 55.45 -2.48
CA PHE A 393 -37.42 54.56 -2.16
C PHE A 393 -38.11 53.76 -3.30
N GLY A 394 -38.82 52.69 -2.86
CA GLY A 394 -39.89 52.01 -3.62
C GLY A 394 -39.45 50.85 -4.53
N GLY A 395 -40.08 49.67 -4.55
CA GLY A 395 -41.05 49.10 -3.58
C GLY A 395 -42.25 48.38 -4.20
N GLY A 396 -42.14 47.05 -4.39
CA GLY A 396 -43.27 46.11 -4.40
C GLY A 396 -43.90 45.70 -5.74
N GLY A 397 -44.31 44.43 -5.82
CA GLY A 397 -45.63 44.05 -6.35
C GLY A 397 -45.75 43.31 -7.70
N GLY A 398 -45.75 41.97 -7.67
CA GLY A 398 -46.43 41.10 -8.64
C GLY A 398 -45.86 41.01 -10.08
N GLY A 399 -46.23 40.02 -10.89
CA GLY A 399 -47.02 38.81 -10.60
C GLY A 399 -47.77 38.27 -11.84
N SER A 400 -47.53 37.00 -12.20
CA SER A 400 -48.05 36.30 -13.41
C SER A 400 -47.46 36.79 -14.76
N GLY A 401 -47.13 35.91 -15.73
CA GLY A 401 -47.12 34.44 -15.71
C GLY A 401 -47.04 33.79 -17.11
N SER A 402 -47.04 32.45 -17.15
CA SER A 402 -47.01 31.57 -18.36
C SER A 402 -45.63 31.36 -19.03
N GLY A 403 -45.38 30.17 -19.57
CA GLY A 403 -44.23 29.89 -20.46
C GLY A 403 -43.41 28.62 -20.15
N THR A 404 -44.01 27.44 -20.25
CA THR A 404 -43.31 26.14 -20.18
C THR A 404 -42.22 25.98 -21.25
N GLY A 405 -41.03 25.45 -20.92
CA GLY A 405 -40.08 25.01 -21.95
C GLY A 405 -38.66 24.66 -21.47
N GLY A 406 -38.35 23.36 -21.43
CA GLY A 406 -37.00 22.80 -21.43
C GLY A 406 -37.09 21.30 -21.79
N PRO A 407 -35.98 20.55 -21.94
CA PRO A 407 -34.58 20.96 -21.86
C PRO A 407 -33.79 20.72 -23.18
N GLY A 408 -32.51 21.11 -23.23
CA GLY A 408 -31.60 20.79 -24.34
C GLY A 408 -30.13 20.86 -23.90
N TYR A 409 -29.30 19.89 -24.31
CA TYR A 409 -27.91 19.73 -23.85
C TYR A 409 -26.89 20.52 -24.70
N GLY A 410 -25.76 20.86 -24.08
CA GLY A 410 -24.52 21.31 -24.72
C GLY A 410 -23.38 21.27 -23.69
N PHE A 411 -22.24 20.65 -24.00
CA PHE A 411 -21.26 20.22 -22.99
C PHE A 411 -19.82 20.52 -23.43
N ALA A 412 -19.01 21.11 -22.52
CA ALA A 412 -17.53 21.19 -22.58
C ALA A 412 -16.94 21.94 -23.82
N PRO A 413 -15.60 22.16 -23.93
CA PRO A 413 -14.48 21.78 -23.04
C PRO A 413 -13.66 23.02 -22.55
N TYR A 414 -12.48 22.96 -21.93
CA TYR A 414 -11.49 21.88 -21.73
C TYR A 414 -10.70 22.08 -20.42
N GLY A 415 -10.17 20.99 -19.86
CA GLY A 415 -8.82 20.96 -19.29
C GLY A 415 -8.65 21.19 -17.78
N PHE A 416 -7.87 20.30 -17.15
CA PHE A 416 -6.94 20.65 -16.07
C PHE A 416 -5.68 19.78 -16.18
N SER A 417 -4.52 20.40 -16.01
CA SER A 417 -3.24 19.71 -15.82
C SER A 417 -3.10 19.24 -14.37
N TYR A 418 -2.23 18.26 -14.13
CA TYR A 418 -1.66 18.01 -12.80
C TYR A 418 -0.76 19.16 -12.35
N GLY A 419 -0.57 19.25 -11.02
CA GLY A 419 0.24 20.27 -10.34
C GLY A 419 -0.54 21.55 -10.01
N GLY A 420 -0.52 22.08 -8.80
CA GLY A 420 0.18 21.66 -7.58
C GLY A 420 0.54 22.88 -6.72
N ILE A 421 0.89 22.67 -5.44
CA ILE A 421 1.35 23.69 -4.45
C ILE A 421 0.38 24.89 -4.24
N PRO A 422 0.53 25.73 -3.17
CA PRO A 422 1.48 25.67 -2.06
C PRO A 422 0.85 25.54 -0.65
N PHE A 423 1.65 25.05 0.30
CA PHE A 423 1.48 25.41 1.71
C PHE A 423 1.92 26.87 1.93
N HIS A 424 1.20 27.62 2.77
CA HIS A 424 1.71 28.85 3.38
C HIS A 424 1.71 28.72 4.92
N PRO A 425 2.74 29.22 5.62
CA PRO A 425 2.95 28.94 7.05
C PRO A 425 2.37 30.01 7.99
N GLY A 426 2.20 29.62 9.26
CA GLY A 426 1.95 30.52 10.39
C GLY A 426 0.46 30.60 10.82
N THR A 427 0.13 30.78 12.10
CA THR A 427 0.97 31.21 13.24
C THR A 427 0.48 30.61 14.56
N THR A 428 1.40 30.27 15.46
CA THR A 428 1.08 29.81 16.83
C THR A 428 0.91 30.98 17.79
N LYS A 429 -0.17 30.96 18.59
CA LYS A 429 -0.28 31.74 19.84
C LYS A 429 -0.81 30.86 20.97
N SER A 430 0.09 30.13 21.60
CA SER A 430 -0.15 29.53 22.90
C SER A 430 -0.28 30.64 23.95
N ASN A 431 -1.23 30.49 24.88
CA ASN A 431 -1.37 31.38 26.03
C ASN A 431 -1.61 30.50 27.27
N ALA A 432 -0.76 30.63 28.29
CA ALA A 432 -0.75 29.73 29.44
C ALA A 432 -1.86 30.07 30.46
N GLY A 433 -2.20 29.11 31.31
CA GLY A 433 -3.11 29.29 32.45
C GLY A 433 -2.81 28.32 33.58
N MET A 434 -2.03 28.76 34.58
CA MET A 434 -1.74 27.97 35.78
C MET A 434 -2.98 27.77 36.66
N LYS A 435 -3.08 26.61 37.32
CA LYS A 435 -3.71 26.45 38.64
C LYS A 435 -2.99 25.40 39.49
N HIS A 436 -2.58 25.81 40.69
CA HIS A 436 -2.47 24.96 41.89
C HIS A 436 -3.91 24.63 42.40
N GLU A 437 -4.18 23.75 43.38
CA GLU A 437 -3.33 23.21 44.46
C GLU A 437 -3.82 21.84 44.98
N THR A 438 -2.86 21.07 45.52
CA THR A 438 -2.89 19.91 46.47
C THR A 438 -4.19 19.46 47.17
N LEU A 439 -4.33 18.14 47.40
CA LEU A 439 -4.05 17.50 48.72
C LEU A 439 -4.15 15.95 48.70
N ASP A 440 -3.47 15.30 49.66
CA ASP A 440 -3.26 13.84 49.76
C ASP A 440 -4.38 13.05 50.48
N SER A 441 -4.41 11.72 50.26
CA SER A 441 -4.68 10.75 51.35
C SER A 441 -4.23 9.31 51.04
N SER A 442 -3.14 8.91 51.71
CA SER A 442 -2.79 7.57 52.23
C SER A 442 -3.46 6.29 51.70
N SER A 443 -2.63 5.34 51.27
CA SER A 443 -2.90 3.90 51.16
C SER A 443 -2.84 3.16 52.50
N GLU A 444 -3.71 2.17 52.73
CA GLU A 444 -3.59 1.03 53.68
C GLU A 444 -4.82 0.08 53.47
N GLN A 445 -4.85 -1.22 53.77
CA GLN A 445 -3.84 -2.29 54.00
C GLN A 445 -4.59 -3.66 53.93
N GLY A 446 -3.91 -4.82 53.80
CA GLY A 446 -4.53 -6.13 54.09
C GLY A 446 -4.12 -7.34 53.23
N HIS A 447 -3.26 -8.18 53.83
CA HIS A 447 -3.13 -9.65 53.84
C HIS A 447 -3.92 -10.54 52.83
N GLU A 448 -3.40 -11.61 52.19
CA GLU A 448 -2.33 -12.63 52.44
C GLU A 448 -2.90 -14.04 52.76
N GLY A 449 -2.21 -15.08 52.26
CA GLY A 449 -2.42 -16.52 52.52
C GLY A 449 -2.00 -17.33 51.28
N CYS A 450 -0.81 -17.94 51.20
CA CYS A 450 -0.41 -19.25 51.75
C CYS A 450 -1.25 -20.42 51.20
N ASP A 451 -0.74 -21.59 50.82
CA ASP A 451 0.41 -22.40 51.31
C ASP A 451 0.68 -23.54 50.26
N SER A 452 1.75 -24.35 50.23
CA SER A 452 3.08 -24.42 50.87
C SER A 452 3.92 -25.58 50.24
N ARG A 453 5.10 -25.89 50.83
CA ARG A 453 5.91 -27.14 50.72
C ARG A 453 6.91 -27.26 49.54
N ASP A 454 8.12 -27.82 49.71
CA ASP A 454 8.74 -28.39 50.93
C ASP A 454 10.29 -28.43 50.92
N ASN A 455 10.91 -28.18 52.09
CA ASN A 455 12.23 -28.69 52.54
C ASN A 455 13.52 -28.28 51.76
N ARG A 456 14.73 -28.21 52.35
CA ARG A 456 15.24 -28.59 53.69
C ARG A 456 16.43 -27.68 54.13
N HIS A 457 16.70 -27.55 55.43
CA HIS A 457 17.77 -26.69 56.00
C HIS A 457 19.20 -27.26 55.93
N SER A 458 20.19 -26.35 55.92
CA SER A 458 21.41 -26.44 56.77
C SER A 458 22.05 -25.04 56.90
N ALA A 459 22.60 -24.71 58.08
CA ALA A 459 23.42 -23.52 58.34
C ALA A 459 24.28 -23.73 59.60
N ASP A 460 25.54 -23.28 59.59
CA ASP A 460 26.36 -23.09 60.80
C ASP A 460 27.48 -22.04 60.56
N LEU A 461 28.19 -21.62 61.62
CA LEU A 461 28.83 -20.30 61.72
C LEU A 461 30.38 -20.22 61.62
N SER A 462 30.82 -18.99 61.29
CA SER A 462 32.03 -18.28 61.78
C SER A 462 33.39 -18.47 61.08
N GLY A 463 34.20 -17.39 61.11
CA GLY A 463 35.58 -17.29 60.61
C GLY A 463 36.12 -15.85 60.73
N LYS A 464 37.43 -15.64 60.94
CA LYS A 464 38.02 -14.32 61.29
C LYS A 464 39.46 -14.15 60.76
N ILE A 465 39.85 -12.88 60.49
CA ILE A 465 41.21 -12.28 60.63
C ILE A 465 42.30 -12.46 59.52
N LEU A 466 42.86 -11.30 59.08
CA LEU A 466 44.18 -10.97 58.44
C LEU A 466 44.63 -11.73 57.15
N GLN A 467 45.57 -11.29 56.29
CA GLN A 467 46.88 -10.60 56.48
C GLN A 467 47.36 -9.92 55.14
N THR A 468 47.46 -8.58 54.98
CA THR A 468 48.61 -7.60 55.07
C THR A 468 49.81 -7.66 54.08
N THR A 469 50.07 -6.50 53.40
CA THR A 469 51.37 -5.82 53.03
C THR A 469 52.34 -6.48 52.01
N GLU A 470 53.34 -5.83 51.36
CA GLU A 470 54.14 -4.55 51.48
C GLU A 470 54.30 -3.85 50.07
N GLN A 471 54.53 -2.53 49.82
CA GLN A 471 55.53 -1.49 50.20
C GLN A 471 56.96 -1.65 49.56
N GLU A 472 57.71 -0.67 49.01
CA GLU A 472 57.64 0.83 48.81
C GLU A 472 57.88 1.22 47.29
N ASP A 473 58.43 2.34 46.73
CA ASP A 473 59.09 3.59 47.22
C ASP A 473 59.08 4.85 46.26
N LYS A 474 58.52 5.97 46.76
CA LYS A 474 58.91 7.42 46.78
C LYS A 474 59.64 8.19 45.63
N SER A 475 59.11 9.41 45.35
CA SER A 475 59.85 10.67 45.05
C SER A 475 58.94 11.94 45.12
N ARG A 476 59.41 13.19 44.97
CA ARG A 476 60.10 14.00 46.03
C ARG A 476 60.12 15.55 45.78
N VAL A 477 59.48 16.36 46.66
CA VAL A 477 59.69 17.83 46.96
C VAL A 477 59.37 18.83 45.79
N THR A 478 58.96 20.12 45.90
CA THR A 478 58.69 21.18 46.94
C THR A 478 57.18 21.59 46.93
N GLY A 479 56.50 22.13 47.96
CA GLY A 479 56.77 23.28 48.87
C GLY A 479 55.86 24.47 48.45
N GLU A 480 55.23 25.30 49.30
CA GLU A 480 55.21 25.51 50.78
C GLU A 480 53.82 26.07 51.20
N ASP A 481 53.46 25.99 52.51
CA ASP A 481 52.51 26.77 53.36
C ASP A 481 51.14 27.29 52.81
N GLU A 482 50.03 27.44 53.55
CA GLU A 482 49.60 27.17 54.95
C GLU A 482 48.04 26.88 54.87
N VAL A 483 47.18 26.69 55.87
CA VAL A 483 47.12 26.88 57.34
C VAL A 483 46.51 25.61 58.00
N THR A 484 46.69 25.40 59.30
CA THR A 484 46.22 24.23 60.07
C THR A 484 44.70 24.12 60.32
N LEU A 485 44.20 22.87 60.34
CA LEU A 485 42.97 22.49 61.07
C LEU A 485 43.21 22.48 62.59
N THR A 486 42.14 22.59 63.40
CA THR A 486 41.88 21.89 64.69
C THR A 486 40.63 22.49 65.35
N CYS A 487 39.85 21.81 66.21
CA CYS A 487 39.56 20.37 66.33
C CYS A 487 38.17 20.22 67.00
N THR A 488 37.61 19.01 66.98
CA THR A 488 36.25 18.68 67.42
C THR A 488 35.93 18.99 68.89
N VAL A 489 34.74 19.56 69.11
CA VAL A 489 33.78 19.04 70.10
C VAL A 489 32.43 19.00 69.39
N GLY A 490 31.77 17.84 69.35
CA GLY A 490 30.58 17.62 68.51
C GLY A 490 29.26 17.73 69.26
N VAL A 491 28.17 17.63 68.49
CA VAL A 491 26.81 17.23 68.88
C VAL A 491 26.22 16.41 67.71
N GLU A 492 25.29 15.52 68.00
CA GLU A 492 24.55 14.73 67.01
C GLU A 492 23.48 15.62 66.34
N GLU A 493 23.53 15.82 65.01
CA GLU A 493 22.49 16.34 64.07
C GLU A 493 23.16 17.05 62.86
N ASP A 494 23.47 16.36 61.74
CA ASP A 494 23.80 17.07 60.48
C ASP A 494 23.69 16.28 59.14
N ASP A 495 23.56 14.94 59.14
CA ASP A 495 23.50 14.14 57.89
C ASP A 495 22.38 14.55 56.92
N CYS A 496 21.31 15.21 57.39
CA CYS A 496 20.23 15.71 56.54
C CYS A 496 20.49 17.08 55.90
N ARG A 497 21.54 17.84 56.29
CA ARG A 497 21.85 19.16 55.72
C ARG A 497 22.74 19.09 54.49
N LEU A 498 23.79 18.26 54.55
CA LEU A 498 24.83 18.15 53.51
C LEU A 498 24.29 17.90 52.10
N GLN A 499 23.16 17.20 51.98
CA GLN A 499 22.54 16.89 50.68
C GLN A 499 21.71 18.06 50.10
N GLY A 500 21.23 18.98 50.95
CA GLY A 500 20.52 20.19 50.53
C GLY A 500 21.46 21.24 49.93
N ASP A 501 22.59 21.50 50.59
CA ASP A 501 23.60 22.44 50.11
C ASP A 501 24.23 21.97 48.80
N LEU A 502 24.49 20.66 48.64
CA LEU A 502 25.01 20.07 47.40
C LEU A 502 24.03 20.23 46.21
N PHE A 503 22.72 20.23 46.47
CA PHE A 503 21.70 20.52 45.44
C PHE A 503 21.70 22.01 45.10
N LEU A 504 21.69 22.89 46.11
CA LEU A 504 21.68 24.33 45.92
C LEU A 504 22.94 24.82 45.18
N GLU A 505 24.11 24.27 45.49
CA GLU A 505 25.35 24.60 44.79
C GLU A 505 25.29 24.14 43.33
N LYS A 506 24.82 22.92 43.03
CA LYS A 506 24.62 22.45 41.65
C LYS A 506 23.64 23.35 40.89
N ALA A 507 22.55 23.79 41.52
CA ALA A 507 21.60 24.72 40.93
C ALA A 507 22.23 26.10 40.65
N MET A 508 23.03 26.64 41.57
CA MET A 508 23.79 27.89 41.34
C MET A 508 24.85 27.73 40.25
N GLN A 509 25.57 26.62 40.19
CA GLN A 509 26.54 26.34 39.12
C GLN A 509 25.86 26.20 37.75
N LEU A 510 24.65 25.62 37.67
CA LEU A 510 23.87 25.53 36.44
C LEU A 510 23.34 26.91 36.03
N ALA A 511 22.73 27.66 36.95
CA ALA A 511 22.27 29.02 36.70
C ALA A 511 23.41 29.95 36.24
N LYS A 512 24.60 29.81 36.82
CA LYS A 512 25.82 30.54 36.41
C LYS A 512 26.24 30.20 34.98
N ARG A 513 26.16 28.93 34.55
CA ARG A 513 26.45 28.50 33.17
C ARG A 513 25.42 29.03 32.16
N HIS A 514 24.13 29.04 32.50
CA HIS A 514 23.11 29.67 31.64
C HIS A 514 23.30 31.20 31.56
N ALA A 515 23.63 31.86 32.68
CA ALA A 515 23.88 33.29 32.70
C ALA A 515 25.13 33.70 31.89
N SER A 516 26.22 32.92 31.94
CA SER A 516 27.38 33.17 31.08
C SER A 516 27.04 32.96 29.61
N ALA A 517 26.40 31.85 29.23
CA ALA A 517 26.02 31.60 27.84
C ALA A 517 25.06 32.65 27.26
N LEU A 518 24.13 33.19 28.06
CA LEU A 518 23.27 34.31 27.68
C LEU A 518 24.06 35.60 27.46
N PHE A 519 25.10 35.85 28.27
CA PHE A 519 26.01 36.98 28.08
C PHE A 519 26.90 36.80 26.85
N ASP A 520 27.49 35.62 26.67
CA ASP A 520 28.33 35.29 25.52
C ASP A 520 27.53 35.37 24.21
N TYR A 521 26.28 34.91 24.21
CA TYR A 521 25.33 35.11 23.11
C TYR A 521 25.02 36.60 22.85
N ALA A 522 24.77 37.39 23.90
CA ALA A 522 24.49 38.83 23.76
C ALA A 522 25.70 39.64 23.25
N VAL A 523 26.93 39.12 23.41
CA VAL A 523 28.17 39.73 22.89
C VAL A 523 28.50 39.26 21.46
N THR A 524 28.26 37.99 21.14
CA THR A 524 28.70 37.37 19.86
C THR A 524 27.59 37.27 18.81
N GLY A 525 26.33 37.20 19.22
CA GLY A 525 25.19 36.82 18.37
C GLY A 525 25.12 35.32 18.04
N ASP A 526 26.06 34.49 18.51
CA ASP A 526 26.17 33.09 18.12
C ASP A 526 25.24 32.18 18.95
N VAL A 527 24.17 31.70 18.30
CA VAL A 527 23.15 30.81 18.89
C VAL A 527 23.77 29.52 19.45
N LYS A 528 24.91 29.06 18.93
CA LYS A 528 25.63 27.88 19.44
C LYS A 528 26.02 28.01 20.91
N MET A 529 26.26 29.23 21.42
CA MET A 529 26.55 29.46 22.84
C MET A 529 25.38 29.04 23.74
N LEU A 530 24.13 29.26 23.30
CA LEU A 530 22.93 28.84 24.03
C LEU A 530 22.73 27.31 23.92
N LEU A 531 22.86 26.77 22.71
CA LEU A 531 22.72 25.34 22.43
C LEU A 531 23.74 24.50 23.21
N ALA A 532 24.98 25.00 23.38
CA ALA A 532 26.04 24.30 24.10
C ALA A 532 25.70 24.00 25.58
N VAL A 533 24.90 24.83 26.25
CA VAL A 533 24.41 24.53 27.61
C VAL A 533 23.24 23.54 27.58
N GLN A 534 22.39 23.63 26.55
CA GLN A 534 21.24 22.76 26.33
C GLN A 534 21.58 21.41 25.67
N ARG A 535 22.87 21.12 25.41
CA ARG A 535 23.39 19.86 24.81
C ARG A 535 22.94 18.55 25.47
N HIS A 536 22.32 18.61 26.64
CA HIS A 536 21.76 17.45 27.34
C HIS A 536 20.32 17.11 26.87
N LEU A 537 19.67 18.02 26.15
CA LEU A 537 18.33 17.87 25.59
C LEU A 537 18.34 17.33 24.15
N THR A 538 19.47 17.36 23.45
CA THR A 538 19.56 16.86 22.06
C THR A 538 19.41 15.34 21.95
N ALA A 539 19.62 14.62 23.04
CA ALA A 539 19.39 13.18 23.19
C ALA A 539 17.98 12.83 23.73
N VAL A 540 17.13 13.82 23.99
CA VAL A 540 15.73 13.58 24.39
C VAL A 540 14.88 13.37 23.13
N GLN A 541 13.99 12.38 23.18
CA GLN A 541 13.05 12.01 22.12
C GLN A 541 11.64 12.48 22.49
N ASP A 542 10.81 12.71 21.47
CA ASP A 542 9.37 13.01 21.63
C ASP A 542 8.49 11.74 21.66
N ASP A 543 7.16 11.91 21.62
CA ASP A 543 6.17 10.82 21.60
C ASP A 543 6.27 9.90 20.36
N ASN A 544 7.06 10.24 19.33
CA ASN A 544 7.33 9.45 18.13
C ASN A 544 8.72 8.80 18.13
N GLY A 545 9.53 9.08 19.16
CA GLY A 545 10.95 8.73 19.19
C GLY A 545 11.85 9.73 18.43
N ASP A 546 11.33 10.86 17.95
CA ASP A 546 12.11 11.85 17.19
C ASP A 546 12.92 12.74 18.14
N ASN A 547 14.24 12.81 17.95
CA ASN A 547 15.12 13.72 18.70
C ASN A 547 15.25 15.09 18.02
N VAL A 548 15.98 16.03 18.64
CA VAL A 548 16.12 17.41 18.12
C VAL A 548 16.71 17.48 16.70
N LEU A 549 17.56 16.53 16.29
CA LEU A 549 18.04 16.43 14.91
C LEU A 549 16.94 15.92 13.95
N HIS A 550 16.15 14.92 14.36
CA HIS A 550 15.01 14.45 13.56
C HIS A 550 14.02 15.61 13.30
N LEU A 551 13.63 16.33 14.34
CA LEU A 551 12.70 17.46 14.25
C LEU A 551 13.25 18.61 13.38
N ALA A 552 14.53 18.94 13.50
CA ALA A 552 15.18 19.96 12.66
C ALA A 552 15.18 19.57 11.17
N ILE A 553 15.31 18.28 10.86
CA ILE A 553 15.29 17.74 9.49
C ILE A 553 13.86 17.68 8.95
N ILE A 554 12.89 17.20 9.74
CA ILE A 554 11.45 17.16 9.39
C ILE A 554 10.92 18.57 9.08
N HIS A 555 11.39 19.60 9.78
CA HIS A 555 11.04 21.00 9.54
C HIS A 555 11.94 21.72 8.50
N LEU A 556 12.82 21.00 7.80
CA LEU A 556 13.67 21.51 6.72
C LEU A 556 14.61 22.67 7.18
N HIS A 557 15.13 22.60 8.40
CA HIS A 557 15.97 23.64 9.02
C HIS A 557 17.46 23.29 8.97
N ALA A 558 18.03 23.19 7.77
CA ALA A 558 19.43 22.82 7.54
C ALA A 558 20.46 23.64 8.35
N GLU A 559 20.25 24.95 8.52
CA GLU A 559 21.12 25.80 9.35
C GLU A 559 21.07 25.42 10.84
N LEU A 560 19.89 25.01 11.36
CA LEU A 560 19.77 24.51 12.73
C LEU A 560 20.50 23.16 12.88
N VAL A 561 20.41 22.28 11.87
CA VAL A 561 21.14 21.00 11.86
C VAL A 561 22.65 21.24 11.93
N ARG A 562 23.22 22.14 11.11
CA ARG A 562 24.65 22.51 11.18
C ARG A 562 25.07 23.01 12.55
N ASN A 563 24.32 23.96 13.11
CA ASN A 563 24.61 24.53 14.43
C ASN A 563 24.55 23.46 15.55
N LEU A 564 23.62 22.49 15.45
CA LEU A 564 23.53 21.36 16.38
C LEU A 564 24.72 20.40 16.21
N LEU A 565 25.08 20.02 14.98
CA LEU A 565 26.20 19.12 14.71
C LEU A 565 27.54 19.72 15.16
N GLU A 566 27.79 21.01 14.93
CA GLU A 566 28.96 21.72 15.46
C GLU A 566 29.03 21.65 16.99
N VAL A 567 27.90 21.88 17.68
CA VAL A 567 27.82 21.82 19.16
C VAL A 567 27.99 20.39 19.70
N ILE A 568 27.56 19.38 18.97
CA ILE A 568 27.64 17.95 19.35
C ILE A 568 29.05 17.38 19.08
N SER A 569 29.81 17.94 18.14
CA SER A 569 31.13 17.44 17.68
C SER A 569 32.21 17.26 18.76
N GLY A 570 32.04 17.85 19.96
CA GLY A 570 32.98 17.76 21.08
C GLY A 570 32.68 16.68 22.13
N LEU A 571 31.77 15.73 21.86
CA LEU A 571 31.35 14.66 22.78
C LEU A 571 31.25 13.30 22.08
N VAL A 572 30.72 12.29 22.77
CA VAL A 572 30.26 11.02 22.15
C VAL A 572 29.05 11.35 21.25
N SER A 573 29.33 11.73 20.01
CA SER A 573 28.34 12.19 19.03
C SER A 573 27.53 11.05 18.41
N ASP A 574 28.11 9.85 18.38
CA ASP A 574 27.58 8.66 17.72
C ASP A 574 26.19 8.28 18.24
N ASP A 575 26.00 8.26 19.56
CA ASP A 575 24.72 7.96 20.24
C ASP A 575 23.58 8.93 19.86
N ILE A 576 23.89 10.17 19.45
CA ILE A 576 22.91 11.22 19.15
C ILE A 576 22.62 11.30 17.65
N ILE A 577 23.66 11.15 16.82
CA ILE A 577 23.56 11.21 15.35
C ILE A 577 22.96 9.90 14.80
N ASN A 578 23.19 8.76 15.45
CA ASN A 578 22.68 7.45 15.04
C ASN A 578 21.46 6.98 15.85
N MET A 579 20.90 7.85 16.70
CA MET A 579 19.66 7.62 17.43
C MET A 579 18.52 7.29 16.47
N ARG A 580 17.60 6.39 16.87
CA ARG A 580 16.50 5.89 16.03
C ARG A 580 15.13 6.18 16.65
N ASN A 581 14.19 6.63 15.83
CA ASN A 581 12.79 6.83 16.22
C ASN A 581 11.95 5.53 16.16
N ASP A 582 10.63 5.59 16.39
CA ASP A 582 9.73 4.41 16.37
C ASP A 582 9.59 3.72 14.99
N LEU A 583 10.00 4.41 13.91
CA LEU A 583 10.15 3.85 12.56
C LEU A 583 11.56 3.29 12.31
N TYR A 584 12.38 3.22 13.36
CA TYR A 584 13.77 2.78 13.38
C TYR A 584 14.68 3.60 12.44
N GLN A 585 14.22 4.78 12.00
CA GLN A 585 14.92 5.70 11.12
C GLN A 585 15.89 6.55 11.95
N THR A 586 17.07 6.83 11.40
CA THR A 586 18.01 7.82 11.95
C THR A 586 17.80 9.20 11.30
N PRO A 587 18.37 10.30 11.82
CA PRO A 587 18.41 11.60 11.16
C PRO A 587 18.86 11.52 9.69
N LEU A 588 19.80 10.64 9.35
CA LEU A 588 20.27 10.44 7.98
C LEU A 588 19.20 9.81 7.06
N HIS A 589 18.39 8.88 7.57
CA HIS A 589 17.26 8.33 6.80
C HIS A 589 16.23 9.43 6.50
N LEU A 590 15.92 10.28 7.49
CA LEU A 590 15.01 11.41 7.30
C LEU A 590 15.57 12.46 6.33
N ALA A 591 16.88 12.73 6.35
CA ALA A 591 17.52 13.67 5.42
C ALA A 591 17.41 13.19 3.95
N VAL A 592 17.51 11.88 3.72
CA VAL A 592 17.28 11.25 2.40
C VAL A 592 15.81 11.34 2.00
N ILE A 593 14.87 10.96 2.88
CA ILE A 593 13.41 10.99 2.60
C ILE A 593 12.92 12.43 2.33
N THR A 594 13.45 13.42 3.04
CA THR A 594 13.12 14.85 2.86
C THR A 594 13.91 15.53 1.73
N LYS A 595 14.77 14.78 1.03
CA LYS A 595 15.59 15.21 -0.13
C LYS A 595 16.48 16.44 0.14
N GLN A 596 17.15 16.45 1.29
CA GLN A 596 18.03 17.53 1.72
C GLN A 596 19.52 17.22 1.44
N GLU A 597 19.96 17.46 0.19
CA GLU A 597 21.34 17.21 -0.29
C GLU A 597 22.43 17.72 0.69
N ASP A 598 22.40 19.01 1.03
CA ASP A 598 23.32 19.66 1.99
C ASP A 598 23.40 18.90 3.33
N VAL A 599 22.23 18.50 3.86
CA VAL A 599 22.10 17.93 5.21
C VAL A 599 22.57 16.47 5.24
N VAL A 600 22.38 15.73 4.15
CA VAL A 600 22.98 14.41 3.97
C VAL A 600 24.51 14.52 4.01
N GLU A 601 25.11 15.50 3.32
CA GLU A 601 26.56 15.69 3.36
C GLU A 601 27.06 16.16 4.74
N ASP A 602 26.36 17.11 5.38
CA ASP A 602 26.70 17.60 6.73
C ASP A 602 26.65 16.46 7.78
N LEU A 603 25.64 15.58 7.73
CA LEU A 603 25.52 14.41 8.61
C LEU A 603 26.61 13.36 8.37
N LEU A 604 26.94 13.07 7.10
CA LEU A 604 28.04 12.17 6.74
C LEU A 604 29.39 12.72 7.22
N ARG A 605 29.63 14.03 7.06
CA ARG A 605 30.82 14.70 7.59
C ARG A 605 30.87 14.69 9.13
N ALA A 606 29.73 14.69 9.81
CA ALA A 606 29.61 14.54 11.26
C ALA A 606 29.76 13.08 11.76
N GLY A 607 29.90 12.10 10.87
CA GLY A 607 30.25 10.71 11.19
C GLY A 607 29.10 9.69 11.12
N ALA A 608 27.89 10.12 10.76
CA ALA A 608 26.67 9.31 10.75
C ALA A 608 26.87 7.91 10.16
N ASP A 609 26.27 6.90 10.79
CA ASP A 609 26.35 5.54 10.30
C ASP A 609 25.32 5.26 9.19
N VAL A 610 25.82 4.71 8.09
CA VAL A 610 25.05 4.30 6.93
C VAL A 610 24.61 2.83 7.01
N SER A 611 25.22 2.04 7.91
CA SER A 611 24.97 0.59 8.03
C SER A 611 23.64 0.25 8.71
N LEU A 612 23.12 1.17 9.52
CA LEU A 612 21.81 1.04 10.17
C LEU A 612 20.68 1.07 9.12
N PRO A 613 19.73 0.12 9.14
CA PRO A 613 18.53 0.17 8.31
C PRO A 613 17.35 0.87 9.03
N ASP A 614 16.25 1.09 8.32
CA ASP A 614 14.94 1.43 8.89
C ASP A 614 14.16 0.18 9.40
N ARG A 615 12.91 0.37 9.83
CA ARG A 615 12.00 -0.70 10.30
C ARG A 615 11.57 -1.70 9.21
N LEU A 616 11.78 -1.38 7.94
CA LEU A 616 11.53 -2.24 6.77
C LEU A 616 12.84 -2.88 6.25
N GLY A 617 13.96 -2.70 6.95
CA GLY A 617 15.27 -3.18 6.52
C GLY A 617 15.93 -2.34 5.43
N ASN A 618 15.36 -1.20 5.01
CA ASN A 618 15.98 -0.33 4.02
C ASN A 618 17.17 0.41 4.65
N SER A 619 18.37 0.25 4.09
CA SER A 619 19.45 1.22 4.37
C SER A 619 19.19 2.56 3.68
N VAL A 620 19.96 3.59 4.05
CA VAL A 620 19.91 4.92 3.41
C VAL A 620 20.10 4.88 1.87
N LEU A 621 20.82 3.87 1.36
CA LEU A 621 20.99 3.65 -0.08
C LEU A 621 19.69 3.18 -0.76
N HIS A 622 18.96 2.27 -0.12
CA HIS A 622 17.65 1.80 -0.58
C HIS A 622 16.63 2.93 -0.60
N LEU A 623 16.66 3.82 0.40
CA LEU A 623 15.80 4.99 0.43
C LEU A 623 16.12 5.99 -0.70
N ALA A 624 17.40 6.28 -0.96
CA ALA A 624 17.78 7.17 -2.07
C ALA A 624 17.36 6.59 -3.44
N ALA A 625 17.52 5.28 -3.63
CA ALA A 625 17.07 4.56 -4.81
C ALA A 625 15.53 4.60 -4.99
N LYS A 626 14.80 4.37 -3.90
CA LYS A 626 13.32 4.38 -3.84
C LYS A 626 12.73 5.78 -4.04
N GLU A 627 13.45 6.81 -3.64
CA GLU A 627 13.08 8.21 -3.87
C GLU A 627 13.53 8.74 -5.25
N GLY A 628 14.28 7.93 -6.02
CA GLY A 628 14.74 8.25 -7.37
C GLY A 628 15.78 9.37 -7.46
N ASP A 629 16.37 9.78 -6.33
CA ASP A 629 17.22 10.98 -6.21
C ASP A 629 18.68 10.66 -6.57
N ASP A 630 19.07 11.00 -7.79
CA ASP A 630 20.40 10.73 -8.34
C ASP A 630 21.50 11.54 -7.63
N ARG A 631 21.18 12.71 -7.08
CA ARG A 631 22.15 13.58 -6.43
C ARG A 631 22.52 13.06 -5.06
N ILE A 632 21.53 12.76 -4.23
CA ILE A 632 21.70 12.17 -2.91
C ILE A 632 22.34 10.79 -3.03
N LEU A 633 21.92 9.98 -4.01
CA LEU A 633 22.59 8.73 -4.34
C LEU A 633 24.06 8.95 -4.71
N SER A 634 24.39 9.97 -5.50
CA SER A 634 25.79 10.30 -5.83
C SER A 634 26.61 10.79 -4.63
N ILE A 635 25.99 11.38 -3.60
CA ILE A 635 26.66 11.80 -2.36
C ILE A 635 26.95 10.56 -1.51
N LEU A 636 25.94 9.71 -1.31
CA LEU A 636 26.07 8.45 -0.58
C LEU A 636 27.13 7.53 -1.20
N LEU A 637 27.09 7.31 -2.52
CA LEU A 637 28.01 6.42 -3.24
C LEU A 637 29.48 6.86 -3.21
N LYS A 638 29.78 8.14 -2.93
CA LYS A 638 31.15 8.64 -2.72
C LYS A 638 31.71 8.29 -1.33
N HIS A 639 30.86 7.92 -0.37
CA HIS A 639 31.26 7.74 1.02
C HIS A 639 31.75 6.31 1.30
N LYS A 640 33.01 6.15 1.74
CA LYS A 640 33.69 4.85 1.86
C LYS A 640 32.99 3.79 2.72
N LYS A 641 32.12 4.17 3.67
CA LYS A 641 31.33 3.19 4.46
C LYS A 641 30.21 2.53 3.63
N ILE A 642 29.82 3.09 2.49
CA ILE A 642 28.68 2.62 1.67
C ILE A 642 29.03 1.39 0.83
N SER A 643 30.29 1.23 0.42
CA SER A 643 30.71 0.21 -0.55
C SER A 643 30.34 -1.23 -0.19
N PRO A 644 30.50 -1.73 1.06
CA PRO A 644 30.03 -3.07 1.41
C PRO A 644 28.50 -3.21 1.42
N LEU A 645 27.76 -2.10 1.47
CA LEU A 645 26.29 -2.06 1.64
C LEU A 645 25.53 -1.96 0.31
N ILE A 646 26.23 -1.84 -0.83
CA ILE A 646 25.60 -1.66 -2.15
C ILE A 646 24.71 -2.87 -2.51
N ASP A 647 25.23 -4.07 -2.27
CA ASP A 647 24.58 -5.34 -2.65
C ASP A 647 23.89 -6.05 -1.48
N HIS A 648 23.69 -5.34 -0.36
CA HIS A 648 22.87 -5.85 0.73
C HIS A 648 21.38 -5.72 0.35
N PRO A 649 20.54 -6.75 0.55
CA PRO A 649 19.09 -6.65 0.37
C PRO A 649 18.41 -5.95 1.55
N ASN A 650 17.28 -5.30 1.28
CA ASN A 650 16.36 -4.81 2.31
C ASN A 650 15.51 -5.94 2.94
N GLY A 651 14.60 -5.59 3.85
CA GLY A 651 13.70 -6.57 4.50
C GLY A 651 12.62 -7.18 3.60
N GLU A 652 12.52 -6.74 2.35
CA GLU A 652 11.69 -7.35 1.28
C GLU A 652 12.54 -8.23 0.34
N GLY A 653 13.85 -8.39 0.59
CA GLY A 653 14.76 -9.16 -0.25
C GLY A 653 15.32 -8.43 -1.47
N LEU A 654 15.08 -7.12 -1.59
CA LEU A 654 15.45 -6.29 -2.73
C LEU A 654 16.74 -5.50 -2.46
N ASN A 655 17.76 -5.66 -3.31
CA ASN A 655 18.93 -4.77 -3.35
C ASN A 655 18.55 -3.37 -3.86
N ALA A 656 19.38 -2.36 -3.57
CA ALA A 656 19.12 -0.98 -3.99
C ALA A 656 18.94 -0.81 -5.51
N ILE A 657 19.64 -1.61 -6.34
CA ILE A 657 19.48 -1.60 -7.80
C ILE A 657 18.08 -2.05 -8.26
N HIS A 658 17.45 -2.99 -7.54
CA HIS A 658 16.07 -3.41 -7.83
C HIS A 658 15.06 -2.30 -7.53
N LEU A 659 15.29 -1.51 -6.47
CA LEU A 659 14.48 -0.33 -6.20
C LEU A 659 14.66 0.75 -7.28
N ALA A 660 15.88 0.98 -7.77
CA ALA A 660 16.11 1.89 -8.90
C ALA A 660 15.40 1.44 -10.19
N MET A 661 15.27 0.12 -10.42
CA MET A 661 14.44 -0.44 -11.49
C MET A 661 12.96 -0.20 -11.25
N LEU A 662 12.42 -0.48 -10.06
CA LEU A 662 10.99 -0.29 -9.74
C LEU A 662 10.53 1.18 -9.84
N ILE A 663 11.45 2.13 -9.66
CA ILE A 663 11.21 3.57 -9.81
C ILE A 663 11.47 4.07 -11.25
N ASN A 664 12.01 3.24 -12.14
CA ASN A 664 12.38 3.59 -13.51
C ASN A 664 13.36 4.80 -13.59
N SER A 665 14.37 4.81 -12.72
CA SER A 665 15.36 5.90 -12.66
C SER A 665 16.67 5.53 -13.36
N MET A 666 16.75 5.83 -14.66
CA MET A 666 17.95 5.65 -15.48
C MET A 666 19.22 6.35 -14.90
N PRO A 667 19.16 7.58 -14.34
CA PRO A 667 20.33 8.18 -13.69
C PRO A 667 20.80 7.40 -12.47
N CYS A 668 19.87 6.89 -11.65
CA CYS A 668 20.20 6.07 -10.48
C CYS A 668 20.86 4.75 -10.87
N LEU A 669 20.34 4.07 -11.91
CA LEU A 669 20.95 2.85 -12.44
C LEU A 669 22.41 3.07 -12.83
N ARG A 670 22.68 4.10 -13.64
CA ARG A 670 24.04 4.41 -14.11
C ARG A 670 25.00 4.74 -12.96
N LEU A 671 24.52 5.43 -11.92
CA LEU A 671 25.32 5.70 -10.72
C LEU A 671 25.64 4.42 -9.94
N MET A 672 24.71 3.46 -9.86
CA MET A 672 24.94 2.18 -9.20
C MET A 672 25.90 1.27 -9.98
N ILE A 673 25.73 1.16 -11.30
CA ILE A 673 26.67 0.47 -12.18
C ILE A 673 28.07 1.08 -12.04
N ALA A 674 28.19 2.42 -12.11
CA ALA A 674 29.46 3.12 -11.97
C ALA A 674 30.09 3.01 -10.56
N ALA A 675 29.30 2.67 -9.54
CA ALA A 675 29.78 2.37 -8.19
C ALA A 675 30.11 0.88 -7.95
N GLY A 676 29.87 0.01 -8.94
CA GLY A 676 30.17 -1.42 -8.89
C GLY A 676 29.12 -2.28 -8.22
N ALA A 677 27.83 -1.88 -8.25
CA ALA A 677 26.73 -2.74 -7.82
C ALA A 677 26.60 -4.00 -8.69
N ASP A 678 26.28 -5.14 -8.07
CA ASP A 678 26.04 -6.39 -8.80
C ASP A 678 24.70 -6.33 -9.55
N VAL A 679 24.81 -6.19 -10.87
CA VAL A 679 23.70 -6.16 -11.82
C VAL A 679 22.99 -7.51 -11.93
N ASN A 680 23.67 -8.59 -11.56
CA ASN A 680 23.19 -9.97 -11.64
C ASN A 680 22.71 -10.52 -10.28
N ALA A 681 22.72 -9.70 -9.23
CA ALA A 681 22.15 -10.05 -7.95
C ALA A 681 20.67 -10.45 -8.10
N GLN A 682 20.27 -11.55 -7.44
CA GLN A 682 18.90 -12.04 -7.43
C GLN A 682 18.16 -11.53 -6.18
N GLU A 683 16.94 -11.02 -6.32
CA GLU A 683 16.09 -10.71 -5.17
C GLU A 683 15.51 -11.97 -4.51
N GLN A 684 15.30 -11.91 -3.19
CA GLN A 684 15.10 -13.11 -2.37
C GLN A 684 13.69 -13.73 -2.42
N THR A 685 12.71 -13.10 -3.08
CA THR A 685 11.33 -13.62 -3.11
C THR A 685 11.06 -14.57 -4.28
N SER A 686 11.66 -14.31 -5.45
CA SER A 686 11.50 -15.13 -6.66
C SER A 686 12.79 -15.33 -7.47
N GLY A 687 13.92 -14.79 -7.03
CA GLY A 687 15.21 -14.95 -7.69
C GLY A 687 15.41 -14.03 -8.89
N ARG A 688 14.62 -12.96 -9.02
CA ARG A 688 14.69 -12.05 -10.18
C ARG A 688 15.92 -11.14 -10.11
N THR A 689 16.61 -10.97 -11.24
CA THR A 689 17.67 -9.97 -11.40
C THR A 689 17.13 -8.64 -11.92
N ALA A 690 17.92 -7.57 -11.89
CA ALA A 690 17.55 -6.26 -12.43
C ALA A 690 17.04 -6.32 -13.90
N LEU A 691 17.60 -7.23 -14.72
CA LEU A 691 17.18 -7.43 -16.11
C LEU A 691 15.76 -8.02 -16.22
N HIS A 692 15.37 -8.93 -15.32
CA HIS A 692 14.00 -9.44 -15.28
C HIS A 692 13.00 -8.31 -14.97
N LEU A 693 13.32 -7.44 -14.00
CA LEU A 693 12.47 -6.31 -13.61
C LEU A 693 12.34 -5.27 -14.73
N ALA A 694 13.43 -4.99 -15.47
CA ALA A 694 13.39 -4.08 -16.62
C ALA A 694 12.51 -4.62 -17.76
N VAL A 695 12.57 -5.94 -18.02
CA VAL A 695 11.73 -6.62 -19.01
C VAL A 695 10.26 -6.68 -18.58
N GLU A 696 10.00 -6.92 -17.29
CA GLU A 696 8.64 -6.94 -16.72
C GLU A 696 7.97 -5.55 -16.71
N GLN A 697 8.75 -4.47 -16.78
CA GLN A 697 8.25 -3.11 -17.00
C GLN A 697 8.18 -2.71 -18.48
N GLU A 698 8.46 -3.64 -19.40
CA GLU A 698 8.55 -3.43 -20.85
C GLU A 698 9.55 -2.33 -21.26
N ASN A 699 10.57 -2.09 -20.42
CA ASN A 699 11.46 -0.96 -20.51
C ASN A 699 12.75 -1.29 -21.29
N VAL A 700 12.66 -1.15 -22.61
CA VAL A 700 13.77 -1.34 -23.57
C VAL A 700 15.01 -0.51 -23.20
N SER A 701 14.84 0.69 -22.65
CA SER A 701 15.96 1.58 -22.29
C SER A 701 16.74 1.05 -21.09
N LEU A 702 16.05 0.64 -20.01
CA LEU A 702 16.70 0.05 -18.84
C LEU A 702 17.35 -1.29 -19.20
N ALA A 703 16.63 -2.17 -19.91
CA ALA A 703 17.18 -3.44 -20.40
C ALA A 703 18.45 -3.21 -21.25
N GLY A 704 18.43 -2.23 -22.16
CA GLY A 704 19.59 -1.86 -22.96
C GLY A 704 20.77 -1.34 -22.13
N CYS A 705 20.54 -0.52 -21.11
CA CYS A 705 21.60 -0.05 -20.20
C CYS A 705 22.21 -1.22 -19.40
N LEU A 706 21.39 -2.12 -18.85
CA LEU A 706 21.85 -3.31 -18.12
C LEU A 706 22.71 -4.22 -19.01
N LEU A 707 22.32 -4.42 -20.28
CA LEU A 707 23.01 -5.28 -21.25
C LEU A 707 24.26 -4.66 -21.90
N LEU A 708 24.35 -3.32 -22.00
CA LEU A 708 25.43 -2.63 -22.74
C LEU A 708 26.40 -1.83 -21.85
N GLU A 709 25.97 -1.45 -20.64
CA GLU A 709 26.75 -0.65 -19.69
C GLU A 709 27.01 -1.43 -18.37
N GLY A 710 26.19 -2.44 -18.05
CA GLY A 710 26.24 -3.19 -16.80
C GLY A 710 26.62 -4.68 -16.93
N ASP A 711 27.01 -5.16 -18.12
CA ASP A 711 27.40 -6.56 -18.41
C ASP A 711 26.43 -7.63 -17.84
N ALA A 712 25.12 -7.37 -17.88
CA ALA A 712 24.09 -8.27 -17.34
C ALA A 712 24.04 -9.62 -18.09
N TYR A 713 23.98 -10.73 -17.34
CA TYR A 713 23.84 -12.08 -17.89
C TYR A 713 22.43 -12.28 -18.47
N VAL A 714 22.37 -12.35 -19.80
CA VAL A 714 21.12 -12.35 -20.58
C VAL A 714 20.20 -13.53 -20.22
N ASP A 715 20.78 -14.71 -20.01
CA ASP A 715 20.11 -15.96 -19.65
C ASP A 715 20.17 -16.25 -18.14
N SER A 716 20.21 -15.21 -17.30
CA SER A 716 19.94 -15.34 -15.86
C SER A 716 18.59 -16.04 -15.65
N THR A 717 18.47 -16.94 -14.68
CA THR A 717 17.19 -17.57 -14.31
C THR A 717 16.62 -17.03 -13.00
N THR A 718 15.29 -17.11 -12.84
CA THR A 718 14.60 -17.03 -11.55
C THR A 718 14.71 -18.36 -10.79
N TYR A 719 14.17 -18.43 -9.56
CA TYR A 719 14.05 -19.70 -8.82
C TYR A 719 13.18 -20.74 -9.56
N ASP A 720 12.24 -20.28 -10.39
CA ASP A 720 11.38 -21.10 -11.26
C ASP A 720 12.02 -21.41 -12.63
N GLY A 721 13.34 -21.22 -12.78
CA GLY A 721 14.09 -21.47 -14.03
C GLY A 721 13.80 -20.49 -15.17
N THR A 722 12.92 -19.51 -14.96
CA THR A 722 12.43 -18.60 -16.01
C THR A 722 13.47 -17.50 -16.29
N THR A 723 13.78 -17.24 -17.56
CA THR A 723 14.74 -16.20 -17.98
C THR A 723 14.05 -14.90 -18.42
N PRO A 724 14.76 -13.76 -18.61
CA PRO A 724 14.17 -12.55 -19.15
C PRO A 724 13.54 -12.77 -20.55
N LEU A 725 14.06 -13.73 -21.33
CA LEU A 725 13.51 -14.05 -22.65
C LEU A 725 12.13 -14.70 -22.57
N HIS A 726 11.89 -15.57 -21.58
CA HIS A 726 10.56 -16.12 -21.29
C HIS A 726 9.55 -15.00 -20.99
N ILE A 727 9.91 -14.05 -20.12
CA ILE A 727 9.04 -12.92 -19.75
C ILE A 727 8.73 -12.03 -20.97
N ALA A 728 9.74 -11.76 -21.82
CA ALA A 728 9.55 -11.00 -23.06
C ALA A 728 8.65 -11.75 -24.07
N ALA A 729 8.74 -13.08 -24.11
CA ALA A 729 7.96 -13.93 -25.01
C ALA A 729 6.50 -14.08 -24.58
N GLY A 730 6.25 -14.40 -23.31
CA GLY A 730 4.90 -14.51 -22.72
C GLY A 730 4.11 -13.20 -22.75
N ARG A 731 4.80 -12.05 -22.76
CA ARG A 731 4.20 -10.73 -22.98
C ARG A 731 4.08 -10.32 -24.45
N GLY A 732 4.65 -11.09 -25.38
CA GLY A 732 4.63 -10.78 -26.80
C GLY A 732 5.44 -9.52 -27.20
N SER A 733 6.40 -9.09 -26.38
CA SER A 733 7.14 -7.84 -26.55
C SER A 733 8.27 -7.97 -27.57
N THR A 734 7.95 -7.71 -28.85
CA THR A 734 8.88 -7.86 -29.98
C THR A 734 10.19 -7.08 -29.84
N LYS A 735 10.14 -5.87 -29.27
CA LYS A 735 11.32 -5.02 -29.04
C LYS A 735 12.28 -5.63 -28.01
N LEU A 736 11.76 -6.19 -26.92
CA LEU A 736 12.58 -6.82 -25.88
C LEU A 736 13.06 -8.21 -26.29
N ALA A 737 12.21 -9.01 -26.95
CA ALA A 737 12.63 -10.28 -27.53
C ALA A 737 13.76 -10.08 -28.54
N ALA A 738 13.68 -9.07 -29.42
CA ALA A 738 14.74 -8.73 -30.35
C ALA A 738 16.03 -8.24 -29.65
N LEU A 739 15.91 -7.39 -28.62
CA LEU A 739 17.05 -6.89 -27.85
C LEU A 739 17.80 -8.03 -27.12
N LEU A 740 17.07 -8.87 -26.39
CA LEU A 740 17.64 -10.02 -25.67
C LEU A 740 18.25 -11.03 -26.66
N LYS A 741 17.56 -11.33 -27.76
CA LYS A 741 18.07 -12.26 -28.78
C LYS A 741 19.32 -11.72 -29.48
N ALA A 742 19.42 -10.40 -29.68
CA ALA A 742 20.62 -9.75 -30.20
C ALA A 742 21.78 -9.68 -29.17
N ALA A 743 21.47 -9.60 -27.88
CA ALA A 743 22.46 -9.68 -26.79
C ALA A 743 23.00 -11.11 -26.58
N GLY A 744 22.31 -12.14 -27.10
CA GLY A 744 22.80 -13.52 -27.15
C GLY A 744 21.84 -14.59 -26.62
N ALA A 745 20.67 -14.19 -26.11
CA ALA A 745 19.77 -15.08 -25.36
C ALA A 745 19.37 -16.38 -26.09
N ASP A 746 19.21 -17.46 -25.32
CA ASP A 746 18.83 -18.78 -25.82
C ASP A 746 17.30 -19.02 -25.74
N PRO A 747 16.59 -19.14 -26.88
CA PRO A 747 15.16 -19.45 -26.94
C PRO A 747 14.85 -20.92 -26.68
N LEU A 748 15.85 -21.78 -26.42
CA LEU A 748 15.68 -23.21 -26.17
C LEU A 748 15.96 -23.61 -24.70
N LEU A 749 16.23 -22.65 -23.82
CA LEU A 749 16.45 -22.90 -22.40
C LEU A 749 15.10 -23.13 -21.71
N GLU A 750 14.88 -24.31 -21.14
CA GLU A 750 13.65 -24.70 -20.44
C GLU A 750 13.58 -24.15 -19.00
N ASN A 751 12.43 -23.63 -18.58
CA ASN A 751 12.16 -23.27 -17.17
C ASN A 751 11.66 -24.49 -16.34
N PHE A 752 11.15 -24.27 -15.14
CA PHE A 752 10.54 -25.32 -14.30
C PHE A 752 8.99 -25.34 -14.35
N GLU A 753 8.39 -24.64 -15.31
CA GLU A 753 6.94 -24.66 -15.55
C GLU A 753 6.64 -25.83 -16.52
N PRO A 754 5.79 -26.80 -16.15
CA PRO A 754 5.49 -27.93 -17.03
C PRO A 754 4.61 -27.50 -18.20
N LEU A 755 4.88 -28.05 -19.39
CA LEU A 755 4.11 -27.77 -20.62
C LEU A 755 2.62 -28.17 -20.58
N PHE A 756 2.16 -28.87 -19.52
CA PHE A 756 0.79 -29.39 -19.40
C PHE A 756 0.30 -29.39 -17.94
N ASP A 757 -0.91 -28.87 -17.70
CA ASP A 757 -1.62 -29.03 -16.42
C ASP A 757 -2.07 -30.50 -16.24
N LEU A 758 -1.57 -31.16 -15.19
CA LEU A 758 -1.94 -32.56 -14.85
C LEU A 758 -3.30 -32.70 -14.14
N ASP A 759 -4.19 -31.72 -14.27
CA ASP A 759 -5.56 -31.76 -13.70
C ASP A 759 -6.54 -32.63 -14.52
N ASP A 760 -6.23 -32.93 -15.80
CA ASP A 760 -7.11 -33.70 -16.72
C ASP A 760 -6.72 -35.20 -16.86
N ALA A 761 -5.69 -35.69 -16.14
CA ALA A 761 -5.05 -37.00 -16.44
C ALA A 761 -4.76 -37.92 -15.24
N TRP A 762 -5.73 -38.16 -14.35
CA TRP A 762 -5.60 -39.11 -13.21
C TRP A 762 -6.36 -40.45 -13.42
N GLU A 763 -6.04 -41.21 -14.48
CA GLU A 763 -6.47 -42.62 -14.65
C GLU A 763 -5.38 -43.55 -15.24
N GLN A 764 -4.22 -43.67 -14.59
CA GLN A 764 -3.51 -44.96 -14.54
C GLN A 764 -2.45 -45.03 -13.43
N ASP A 765 -2.51 -46.08 -12.60
CA ASP A 765 -1.50 -46.37 -11.58
C ASP A 765 -0.22 -46.97 -12.20
N GLY A 766 0.94 -46.40 -11.89
CA GLY A 766 2.15 -47.21 -11.66
C GLY A 766 3.18 -47.37 -12.79
N GLU A 767 3.32 -46.42 -13.70
CA GLU A 767 4.53 -46.30 -14.55
C GLU A 767 5.36 -45.07 -14.16
N ASP A 768 6.67 -45.13 -14.44
CA ASP A 768 7.70 -44.19 -13.96
C ASP A 768 7.50 -42.80 -14.60
N GLU A 769 7.18 -41.77 -13.79
CA GLU A 769 6.98 -40.40 -14.28
C GLU A 769 8.30 -39.82 -14.80
N GLY A 770 8.53 -40.00 -16.10
CA GLY A 770 9.68 -39.43 -16.80
C GLY A 770 9.72 -37.91 -16.66
N ILE A 771 10.94 -37.35 -16.65
CA ILE A 771 11.19 -35.90 -16.50
C ILE A 771 10.34 -35.14 -17.52
N ILE A 772 9.34 -34.40 -17.02
CA ILE A 772 8.49 -33.52 -17.82
C ILE A 772 9.38 -32.34 -18.26
N PRO A 773 9.54 -32.09 -19.58
CA PRO A 773 10.30 -30.93 -20.06
C PRO A 773 9.63 -29.62 -19.65
N GLY A 774 10.43 -28.60 -19.41
CA GLY A 774 9.94 -27.26 -19.10
C GLY A 774 9.41 -26.53 -20.33
N THR A 775 8.67 -25.44 -20.14
CA THR A 775 8.38 -24.53 -21.24
C THR A 775 9.65 -23.81 -21.69
N THR A 776 9.80 -23.57 -23.00
CA THR A 776 10.85 -22.69 -23.53
C THR A 776 10.28 -21.29 -23.85
N PRO A 777 11.14 -20.25 -24.01
CA PRO A 777 10.71 -18.95 -24.53
C PRO A 777 10.01 -19.04 -25.90
N LEU A 778 10.29 -20.08 -26.69
CA LEU A 778 9.67 -20.28 -27.98
C LEU A 778 8.21 -20.76 -27.85
N ASP A 779 7.93 -21.63 -26.87
CA ASP A 779 6.58 -22.13 -26.59
C ASP A 779 5.71 -21.03 -25.94
N MET A 780 6.32 -20.19 -25.09
CA MET A 780 5.67 -19.03 -24.47
C MET A 780 5.37 -17.86 -25.44
N ALA A 781 5.73 -17.95 -26.73
CA ALA A 781 5.70 -16.81 -27.65
C ALA A 781 4.27 -16.34 -28.00
N ALA A 782 3.72 -15.40 -27.23
CA ALA A 782 2.32 -14.95 -27.33
C ALA A 782 1.94 -14.30 -28.67
N ASN A 783 2.91 -13.83 -29.45
CA ASN A 783 2.72 -13.16 -30.74
C ASN A 783 3.57 -13.84 -31.83
N SER A 784 3.00 -14.02 -33.03
CA SER A 784 3.70 -14.61 -34.18
C SER A 784 4.96 -13.83 -34.59
N GLN A 785 4.96 -12.50 -34.45
CA GLN A 785 6.16 -11.68 -34.65
C GLN A 785 7.28 -12.03 -33.65
N VAL A 786 6.97 -12.41 -32.41
CA VAL A 786 7.98 -12.84 -31.43
C VAL A 786 8.50 -14.23 -31.77
N TYR A 787 7.60 -15.19 -32.05
CA TYR A 787 7.98 -16.53 -32.51
C TYR A 787 8.92 -16.47 -33.73
N ASP A 788 8.65 -15.55 -34.66
CA ASP A 788 9.50 -15.27 -35.82
C ASP A 788 10.89 -14.72 -35.46
N ILE A 789 10.99 -13.80 -34.49
CA ILE A 789 12.25 -13.23 -33.99
C ILE A 789 13.08 -14.30 -33.25
N LEU A 790 12.45 -15.13 -32.43
CA LEU A 790 13.11 -16.21 -31.68
C LEU A 790 13.69 -17.27 -32.63
N ASN A 791 12.97 -17.58 -33.72
CA ASN A 791 13.44 -18.40 -34.85
C ASN A 791 14.49 -17.69 -35.75
N GLY A 792 14.94 -16.48 -35.40
CA GLY A 792 16.04 -15.79 -36.08
C GLY A 792 15.66 -15.02 -37.35
N LYS A 793 14.37 -14.74 -37.61
CA LYS A 793 14.02 -13.72 -38.61
C LYS A 793 14.40 -12.34 -38.08
N PRO A 794 14.97 -11.44 -38.90
CA PRO A 794 15.35 -10.10 -38.45
C PRO A 794 14.10 -9.30 -38.05
N TYR A 795 14.17 -8.62 -36.91
CA TYR A 795 13.12 -7.71 -36.45
C TYR A 795 12.86 -6.60 -37.47
N GLN A 796 11.62 -6.49 -37.93
CA GLN A 796 11.17 -5.43 -38.84
C GLN A 796 10.36 -4.42 -38.04
N SER A 797 10.86 -3.19 -37.92
CA SER A 797 10.18 -2.12 -37.21
C SER A 797 9.04 -1.53 -38.05
N GLU A 798 7.79 -1.72 -37.63
CA GLU A 798 6.60 -1.11 -38.27
C GLU A 798 6.55 0.43 -38.13
N SER A 799 7.50 1.03 -37.41
CA SER A 799 7.67 2.49 -37.26
C SER A 799 8.94 3.00 -37.95
N ALA A 800 8.99 2.89 -39.28
CA ALA A 800 10.02 3.50 -40.12
C ALA A 800 9.40 4.10 -41.40
N SER A 801 8.56 5.12 -41.22
CA SER A 801 8.27 6.09 -42.29
C SER A 801 9.58 6.67 -42.81
N SER A 802 9.72 6.85 -44.13
CA SER A 802 10.98 7.24 -44.79
C SER A 802 11.42 8.71 -44.55
N ASP A 803 10.88 9.36 -43.53
CA ASP A 803 11.06 10.76 -43.18
C ASP A 803 11.52 10.89 -41.72
N LEU A 804 12.31 11.93 -41.41
CA LEU A 804 12.92 12.25 -40.10
C LEU A 804 14.21 11.51 -39.70
N LEU A 805 14.93 10.89 -40.64
CA LEU A 805 16.39 10.97 -40.64
C LEU A 805 16.85 11.77 -41.85
N ALA A 806 17.46 12.94 -41.61
CA ALA A 806 18.15 13.66 -42.66
C ALA A 806 19.37 12.83 -43.09
N GLN A 807 19.36 12.31 -44.32
CA GLN A 807 20.52 11.59 -44.83
C GLN A 807 21.69 12.56 -44.98
N GLY A 808 22.72 12.38 -44.15
CA GLY A 808 23.93 13.19 -44.18
C GLY A 808 24.62 13.18 -45.53
N ASP A 809 25.35 14.26 -45.81
CA ASP A 809 26.08 14.50 -47.05
C ASP A 809 27.33 13.60 -47.22
N MET A 810 27.66 12.74 -46.24
CA MET A 810 28.77 11.77 -46.29
C MET A 810 28.83 10.92 -47.57
N LYS A 811 27.67 10.66 -48.21
CA LYS A 811 27.57 9.97 -49.52
C LYS A 811 28.20 10.73 -50.69
N GLN A 812 28.48 12.03 -50.53
CA GLN A 812 29.14 12.87 -51.54
C GLN A 812 30.67 12.74 -51.51
N LEU A 813 31.23 12.11 -50.48
CA LEU A 813 32.67 11.91 -50.34
C LEU A 813 33.12 10.68 -51.13
N ASN A 814 33.95 10.88 -52.16
CA ASN A 814 34.47 9.81 -53.02
C ASN A 814 35.16 8.70 -52.21
N GLU A 815 34.98 7.44 -52.62
CA GLU A 815 35.56 6.26 -51.94
C GLU A 815 37.09 6.31 -51.84
N ASP A 816 37.80 6.89 -52.82
CA ASP A 816 39.25 7.14 -52.74
C ASP A 816 39.64 8.10 -51.61
N ALA A 817 38.78 9.05 -51.26
CA ALA A 817 38.98 9.97 -50.15
C ALA A 817 38.62 9.32 -48.81
N LYS A 818 37.54 8.50 -48.76
CA LYS A 818 37.23 7.65 -47.60
C LYS A 818 38.42 6.71 -47.28
N LEU A 819 38.97 6.02 -48.27
CA LEU A 819 40.15 5.16 -48.12
C LEU A 819 41.39 5.90 -47.61
N GLN A 820 41.61 7.15 -48.02
CA GLN A 820 42.68 7.99 -47.50
C GLN A 820 42.43 8.41 -46.04
N LEU A 821 41.21 8.82 -45.69
CA LEU A 821 40.80 9.10 -44.31
C LEU A 821 40.95 7.89 -43.38
N TYR A 822 40.53 6.71 -43.82
CA TYR A 822 40.63 5.47 -43.04
C TYR A 822 42.10 5.17 -42.71
N LYS A 823 42.99 5.31 -43.70
CA LYS A 823 44.43 5.11 -43.57
C LYS A 823 45.13 6.16 -42.69
N LEU A 824 44.63 7.40 -42.66
CA LEU A 824 45.14 8.44 -41.75
C LEU A 824 44.69 8.18 -40.30
N LEU A 825 43.39 7.90 -40.08
CA LEU A 825 42.81 7.69 -38.75
C LEU A 825 43.21 6.36 -38.09
N GLU A 826 43.79 5.43 -38.85
CA GLU A 826 44.35 4.16 -38.40
C GLU A 826 45.84 4.26 -38.00
N MET A 827 46.47 5.42 -38.21
CA MET A 827 47.81 5.71 -37.66
C MET A 827 47.74 5.82 -36.11
N PRO A 828 48.68 5.21 -35.36
CA PRO A 828 48.64 5.18 -33.90
C PRO A 828 49.20 6.48 -33.28
N ASP A 829 48.54 7.61 -33.55
CA ASP A 829 48.89 8.93 -33.00
C ASP A 829 47.96 9.28 -31.80
N PRO A 830 48.47 9.66 -30.60
CA PRO A 830 47.66 9.73 -29.38
C PRO A 830 46.45 10.67 -29.46
N ASP A 831 46.63 11.84 -30.08
CA ASP A 831 45.59 12.88 -30.15
C ASP A 831 44.76 12.81 -31.45
N LYS A 832 45.16 11.98 -32.42
CA LYS A 832 44.68 12.01 -33.81
C LYS A 832 44.14 10.67 -34.35
N ASN A 833 43.94 9.68 -33.49
CA ASN A 833 43.37 8.38 -33.85
C ASN A 833 41.84 8.40 -33.95
N TRP A 834 41.29 7.35 -34.58
CA TRP A 834 39.85 7.11 -34.73
C TRP A 834 39.05 7.13 -33.42
N SER A 835 39.61 6.72 -32.27
CA SER A 835 38.86 6.62 -31.01
C SER A 835 38.62 7.98 -30.34
N THR A 836 39.55 8.92 -30.52
CA THR A 836 39.38 10.34 -30.20
C THR A 836 38.31 10.96 -31.11
N LEU A 837 38.32 10.63 -32.41
CA LEU A 837 37.28 11.08 -33.35
C LEU A 837 35.89 10.53 -32.97
N ALA A 838 35.79 9.27 -32.53
CA ALA A 838 34.54 8.68 -32.02
C ALA A 838 33.94 9.53 -30.89
N GLN A 839 34.77 9.90 -29.91
CA GLN A 839 34.34 10.73 -28.79
C GLN A 839 33.89 12.13 -29.24
N LYS A 840 34.56 12.74 -30.23
CA LYS A 840 34.17 14.05 -30.80
C LYS A 840 32.87 13.99 -31.62
N LEU A 841 32.59 12.87 -32.29
CA LEU A 841 31.37 12.63 -33.07
C LEU A 841 30.22 12.03 -32.25
N GLY A 842 30.35 11.91 -30.93
CA GLY A 842 29.33 11.33 -30.04
C GLY A 842 29.25 9.79 -30.05
N LEU A 843 29.93 9.11 -30.98
CA LEU A 843 30.00 7.66 -31.09
C LEU A 843 30.98 6.99 -30.10
N GLY A 844 31.51 7.74 -29.12
CA GLY A 844 32.53 7.26 -28.18
C GLY A 844 32.13 6.04 -27.33
N ILE A 845 30.82 5.80 -27.15
CA ILE A 845 30.26 4.61 -26.49
C ILE A 845 30.62 3.34 -27.26
N LEU A 846 30.62 3.41 -28.60
CA LEU A 846 30.92 2.27 -29.47
C LEU A 846 32.42 1.99 -29.63
N ASN A 847 33.31 2.73 -28.95
CA ASN A 847 34.76 2.54 -29.07
C ASN A 847 35.21 1.10 -28.77
N ASN A 848 34.58 0.41 -27.82
CA ASN A 848 34.90 -0.99 -27.52
C ASN A 848 34.51 -1.92 -28.67
N ALA A 849 33.33 -1.73 -29.27
CA ALA A 849 32.89 -2.48 -30.45
C ALA A 849 33.77 -2.20 -31.68
N PHE A 850 34.10 -0.93 -31.94
CA PHE A 850 35.01 -0.55 -33.03
C PHE A 850 36.42 -1.12 -32.83
N ARG A 851 36.93 -1.19 -31.59
CA ARG A 851 38.25 -1.77 -31.28
C ARG A 851 38.36 -3.27 -31.56
N LEU A 852 37.23 -3.98 -31.59
CA LEU A 852 37.14 -5.40 -31.93
C LEU A 852 36.99 -5.65 -33.44
N SER A 853 36.77 -4.59 -34.24
CA SER A 853 36.73 -4.68 -35.71
C SER A 853 38.12 -4.87 -36.31
N PRO A 854 38.28 -5.63 -37.41
CA PRO A 854 39.53 -5.71 -38.16
C PRO A 854 39.95 -4.40 -38.86
N ALA A 855 39.09 -3.38 -38.92
CA ALA A 855 39.40 -2.05 -39.45
C ALA A 855 38.62 -0.96 -38.69
N PRO A 856 39.06 -0.56 -37.48
CA PRO A 856 38.27 0.30 -36.59
C PRO A 856 37.91 1.67 -37.18
N SER A 857 38.84 2.31 -37.91
CA SER A 857 38.62 3.62 -38.53
C SER A 857 37.53 3.58 -39.61
N LYS A 858 37.52 2.51 -40.42
CA LYS A 858 36.46 2.23 -41.39
C LYS A 858 35.13 1.96 -40.69
N THR A 859 35.08 1.03 -39.74
CA THR A 859 33.81 0.66 -39.08
C THR A 859 33.16 1.85 -38.38
N LEU A 860 33.96 2.74 -37.78
CA LEU A 860 33.48 3.99 -37.20
C LEU A 860 32.86 4.93 -38.25
N MET A 861 33.51 5.10 -39.41
CA MET A 861 33.02 5.96 -40.48
C MET A 861 31.77 5.38 -41.17
N ASP A 862 31.75 4.07 -41.43
CA ASP A 862 30.59 3.37 -41.98
C ASP A 862 29.38 3.49 -41.01
N ASN A 863 29.58 3.40 -39.69
CA ASN A 863 28.52 3.63 -38.69
C ASN A 863 28.09 5.09 -38.59
N TYR A 864 29.01 6.05 -38.76
CA TYR A 864 28.69 7.49 -38.79
C TYR A 864 27.87 7.87 -40.04
N GLU A 865 28.17 7.28 -41.20
CA GLU A 865 27.38 7.43 -42.43
C GLU A 865 25.96 6.82 -42.27
N VAL A 866 25.84 5.63 -41.65
CA VAL A 866 24.54 5.01 -41.32
C VAL A 866 23.76 5.82 -40.28
N SER A 867 24.45 6.49 -39.35
CA SER A 867 23.84 7.39 -38.34
C SER A 867 23.38 8.74 -38.92
N GLY A 868 23.60 8.99 -40.23
CA GLY A 868 23.19 10.23 -40.90
C GLY A 868 24.10 11.44 -40.63
N GLY A 869 25.30 11.24 -40.06
CA GLY A 869 26.23 12.33 -39.72
C GLY A 869 26.70 13.13 -40.94
N THR A 870 27.01 14.42 -40.75
CA THR A 870 27.41 15.31 -41.86
C THR A 870 28.93 15.43 -42.02
N ILE A 871 29.36 15.79 -43.24
CA ILE A 871 30.74 16.14 -43.59
C ILE A 871 31.16 17.41 -42.84
N ARG A 872 30.25 18.37 -42.63
CA ARG A 872 30.56 19.59 -41.85
C ARG A 872 30.93 19.24 -40.41
N GLU A 873 30.17 18.38 -39.75
CA GLU A 873 30.45 17.93 -38.38
C GLU A 873 31.73 17.09 -38.31
N LEU A 874 32.02 16.28 -39.34
CA LEU A 874 33.29 15.57 -39.48
C LEU A 874 34.48 16.54 -39.60
N VAL A 875 34.38 17.58 -40.43
CA VAL A 875 35.41 18.62 -40.57
C VAL A 875 35.58 19.43 -39.29
N ASP A 876 34.49 19.80 -38.60
CA ASP A 876 34.54 20.49 -37.30
C ASP A 876 35.16 19.62 -36.20
N ALA A 877 34.95 18.29 -36.23
CA ALA A 877 35.56 17.35 -35.29
C ALA A 877 37.07 17.16 -35.57
N LEU A 878 37.45 16.94 -36.84
CA LEU A 878 38.85 16.87 -37.27
C LEU A 878 39.59 18.20 -37.02
N GLY A 879 38.90 19.34 -37.15
CA GLY A 879 39.40 20.66 -36.83
C GLY A 879 39.67 20.83 -35.32
N GLN A 880 38.76 20.35 -34.47
CA GLN A 880 38.96 20.28 -33.01
C GLN A 880 40.07 19.30 -32.60
N MET A 881 40.49 18.39 -33.47
CA MET A 881 41.66 17.50 -33.31
C MET A 881 42.93 18.03 -34.00
N GLY A 882 42.88 19.20 -34.65
CA GLY A 882 44.01 19.77 -35.37
C GLY A 882 44.53 18.88 -36.51
N TYR A 883 43.68 18.05 -37.13
CA TYR A 883 44.08 17.09 -38.15
C TYR A 883 43.90 17.67 -39.57
N THR A 884 44.70 18.69 -39.89
CA THR A 884 44.61 19.45 -41.14
C THR A 884 44.76 18.60 -42.41
N GLU A 885 45.60 17.58 -42.39
CA GLU A 885 45.81 16.66 -43.54
C GLU A 885 44.52 15.91 -43.93
N ALA A 886 43.73 15.47 -42.94
CA ALA A 886 42.45 14.82 -43.17
C ALA A 886 41.40 15.80 -43.75
N ILE A 887 41.45 17.07 -43.33
CA ILE A 887 40.59 18.14 -43.87
C ILE A 887 40.98 18.48 -45.31
N GLU A 888 42.28 18.51 -45.63
CA GLU A 888 42.77 18.70 -47.00
C GLU A 888 42.33 17.57 -47.93
N VAL A 889 42.27 16.32 -47.47
CA VAL A 889 41.74 15.18 -48.25
C VAL A 889 40.26 15.37 -48.58
N ILE A 890 39.46 15.84 -47.61
CA ILE A 890 38.03 16.16 -47.82
C ILE A 890 37.89 17.31 -48.82
N GLN A 891 38.63 18.41 -48.66
CA GLN A 891 38.56 19.59 -49.54
C GLN A 891 38.96 19.26 -50.99
N LYS A 892 40.05 18.50 -51.18
CA LYS A 892 40.49 18.06 -52.52
C LYS A 892 39.48 17.15 -53.21
N ALA A 893 38.69 16.39 -52.47
CA ALA A 893 37.60 15.58 -53.04
C ALA A 893 36.49 16.45 -53.65
N PHE A 894 36.17 17.59 -53.03
CA PHE A 894 35.22 18.57 -53.57
C PHE A 894 35.80 19.40 -54.73
N ASP A 895 37.03 19.89 -54.62
CA ASP A 895 37.69 20.65 -55.70
C ASP A 895 37.84 19.83 -56.99
N ALA A 896 38.05 18.51 -56.87
CA ALA A 896 38.08 17.59 -58.00
C ALA A 896 36.73 17.43 -58.73
N SER A 897 35.61 17.82 -58.11
CA SER A 897 34.27 17.69 -58.70
C SER A 897 33.87 18.87 -59.62
N VAL A 898 34.63 19.98 -59.63
CA VAL A 898 34.27 21.22 -60.35
C VAL A 898 35.36 21.66 -61.32
N ASN A 899 35.29 21.21 -62.58
CA ASN A 899 36.03 21.78 -63.72
C ASN A 899 35.30 21.48 -65.07
N PRO A 900 35.50 22.26 -66.15
CA PRO A 900 34.32 22.92 -66.74
C PRO A 900 34.14 22.81 -68.26
N SER A 901 32.91 22.47 -68.67
CA SER A 901 32.34 22.64 -70.03
C SER A 901 30.81 22.55 -69.95
N GLU A 902 29.97 23.29 -70.69
CA GLU A 902 30.20 24.26 -71.77
C GLU A 902 29.48 25.61 -71.55
N THR A 903 29.95 26.66 -72.23
CA THR A 903 29.37 28.02 -72.20
C THR A 903 28.08 28.22 -72.99
N LYS A 904 27.20 29.10 -72.51
CA LYS A 904 26.63 30.21 -73.33
C LYS A 904 26.05 31.39 -72.54
N GLN A 905 26.65 32.57 -72.77
CA GLN A 905 26.02 33.90 -72.85
C GLN A 905 25.36 34.53 -71.59
N GLN A 906 26.18 35.34 -70.90
CA GLN A 906 25.98 36.78 -70.54
C GLN A 906 24.69 37.52 -71.01
N PRO A 907 24.29 38.68 -70.39
CA PRO A 907 24.91 39.40 -69.25
C PRO A 907 23.97 40.05 -68.17
N THR A 908 24.60 40.51 -67.06
CA THR A 908 24.29 41.73 -66.24
C THR A 908 23.02 41.88 -65.38
N GLU A 909 23.16 42.80 -64.39
CA GLU A 909 22.16 43.54 -63.59
C GLU A 909 21.53 42.90 -62.33
N GLN A 910 22.27 43.03 -61.22
CA GLN A 910 21.90 43.66 -59.94
C GLN A 910 20.43 43.94 -59.52
N ILE A 911 20.25 43.88 -58.18
CA ILE A 911 19.27 44.56 -57.29
C ILE A 911 18.04 43.77 -56.78
N TYR A 912 17.89 43.88 -55.45
CA TYR A 912 16.81 43.44 -54.55
C TYR A 912 15.37 43.79 -54.98
N SER A 913 14.39 42.98 -54.54
CA SER A 913 13.36 43.42 -53.57
C SER A 913 12.46 42.25 -53.07
N LEU A 914 11.56 42.54 -52.11
CA LEU A 914 10.77 41.60 -51.30
C LEU A 914 9.25 41.66 -51.68
N PRO A 915 8.26 41.06 -50.95
CA PRO A 915 7.06 40.43 -51.53
C PRO A 915 5.85 41.38 -51.66
N PRO A 916 4.65 40.88 -52.01
CA PRO A 916 3.65 40.66 -50.94
C PRO A 916 2.65 39.48 -51.12
N SER A 917 1.81 39.34 -50.08
CA SER A 917 0.66 38.45 -49.80
C SER A 917 -0.71 38.95 -50.38
N PRO A 918 -1.91 38.41 -50.06
CA PRO A 918 -2.41 37.03 -49.77
C PRO A 918 -3.79 36.65 -50.42
N SER A 919 -4.32 35.46 -50.08
CA SER A 919 -5.74 35.15 -49.70
C SER A 919 -6.81 34.60 -50.69
N SER A 920 -7.43 33.49 -50.25
CA SER A 920 -8.87 33.11 -50.25
C SER A 920 -9.72 32.90 -51.53
N ILE A 921 -10.16 31.65 -51.74
CA ILE A 921 -11.45 31.24 -52.39
C ILE A 921 -12.09 30.08 -51.55
N ARG A 922 -13.39 29.78 -51.73
CA ARG A 922 -14.27 29.06 -50.77
C ARG A 922 -15.30 28.12 -51.45
N GLN A 923 -15.68 27.01 -50.79
CA GLN A 923 -16.84 26.11 -51.08
C GLN A 923 -16.71 25.23 -52.37
N GLN A 924 -17.45 24.11 -52.58
CA GLN A 924 -18.71 23.61 -51.96
C GLN A 924 -18.84 22.04 -51.92
N LEU A 925 -19.96 21.54 -51.35
CA LEU A 925 -20.38 20.14 -51.03
C LEU A 925 -20.48 19.15 -52.23
N GLY A 926 -20.65 17.81 -52.09
CA GLY A 926 -20.69 16.90 -50.90
C GLY A 926 -21.48 15.57 -51.16
N GLU A 927 -21.63 14.71 -50.12
CA GLU A 927 -22.55 13.52 -49.98
C GLU A 927 -22.26 12.22 -50.81
N PHE A 928 -22.45 10.95 -50.35
CA PHE A 928 -22.72 10.36 -49.00
C PHE A 928 -22.43 8.82 -48.95
N CYS A 929 -22.15 8.28 -47.74
CA CYS A 929 -22.28 6.86 -47.28
C CYS A 929 -21.21 5.81 -47.73
N LYS A 930 -20.77 4.82 -46.91
CA LYS A 930 -21.16 4.39 -45.53
C LYS A 930 -20.09 3.49 -44.85
N LEU A 931 -19.94 3.59 -43.51
CA LEU A 931 -19.27 2.64 -42.55
C LEU A 931 -17.73 2.49 -42.69
N GLN A 932 -16.91 2.26 -41.64
CA GLN A 932 -17.16 2.04 -40.19
C GLN A 932 -15.96 2.51 -39.29
N ASP A 933 -16.24 2.77 -38.00
CA ASP A 933 -15.38 2.80 -36.78
C ASP A 933 -14.10 3.65 -36.63
N ASN A 934 -14.26 4.75 -35.86
CA ASN A 934 -13.45 5.33 -34.75
C ASN A 934 -11.92 5.63 -34.82
N GLU A 935 -11.51 6.62 -34.03
CA GLU A 935 -10.28 7.43 -34.18
C GLU A 935 -9.25 7.27 -33.04
N SER A 936 -8.02 7.78 -33.26
CA SER A 936 -7.05 8.14 -32.20
C SER A 936 -6.05 9.22 -32.68
N VAL A 937 -5.17 9.70 -31.77
CA VAL A 937 -4.01 10.62 -31.95
C VAL A 937 -4.26 12.13 -31.78
N CYS A 938 -3.43 12.74 -30.89
CA CYS A 938 -2.83 14.11 -30.88
C CYS A 938 -2.51 14.54 -29.41
N ASP A 939 -1.51 15.35 -29.05
CA ASP A 939 -0.21 15.73 -29.66
C ASP A 939 0.71 16.43 -28.58
N SER A 940 1.98 16.75 -28.93
CA SER A 940 3.06 17.62 -28.36
C SER A 940 2.80 18.60 -27.18
N GLY A 941 3.80 19.13 -26.44
CA GLY A 941 5.29 19.11 -26.48
C GLY A 941 5.87 19.63 -25.13
N VAL A 942 7.03 20.30 -24.95
CA VAL A 942 8.02 20.99 -25.82
C VAL A 942 9.38 21.16 -25.06
N GLU A 943 10.52 21.15 -25.78
CA GLU A 943 11.90 21.65 -25.46
C GLU A 943 12.65 21.39 -24.12
N THR A 944 13.93 21.00 -24.25
CA THR A 944 15.07 21.60 -23.49
C THR A 944 16.30 21.78 -24.40
N SER A 945 17.23 22.68 -24.04
CA SER A 945 18.32 23.15 -24.92
C SER A 945 19.71 22.61 -24.56
N PHE A 946 20.54 22.28 -25.56
CA PHE A 946 21.95 21.91 -25.36
C PHE A 946 22.88 23.10 -25.13
N ARG A 947 23.73 23.07 -24.08
CA ARG A 947 24.96 23.89 -24.01
C ARG A 947 26.16 23.17 -23.38
N LYS A 948 27.03 22.73 -24.29
CA LYS A 948 28.47 22.43 -24.19
C LYS A 948 29.24 23.11 -23.02
N LEU A 949 29.84 22.30 -22.13
CA LEU A 949 31.04 22.61 -21.33
C LEU A 949 31.93 21.35 -21.22
N SER A 950 33.17 21.49 -20.74
CA SER A 950 34.28 20.58 -21.11
C SER A 950 35.51 20.66 -20.19
N PHE A 951 36.35 19.60 -20.22
CA PHE A 951 37.69 19.45 -19.59
C PHE A 951 37.68 19.25 -18.05
N THR A 952 38.73 18.70 -17.39
CA THR A 952 40.15 18.46 -17.79
C THR A 952 40.76 17.22 -17.08
N GLU A 953 41.80 16.61 -17.68
CA GLU A 953 43.02 15.96 -17.10
C GLU A 953 42.94 15.18 -15.75
N SER A 954 43.41 13.92 -15.65
CA SER A 954 44.84 13.47 -15.69
C SER A 954 44.93 11.96 -15.27
N LEU A 955 46.00 11.14 -15.40
CA LEU A 955 47.35 11.20 -16.02
C LEU A 955 47.94 9.76 -16.28
N THR A 956 49.26 9.67 -16.52
CA THR A 956 50.18 8.49 -16.67
C THR A 956 50.23 7.46 -15.53
N SER A 957 50.79 6.22 -15.64
CA SER A 957 51.18 5.23 -16.69
C SER A 957 52.05 4.11 -16.01
N PRO A 958 52.67 3.11 -16.68
CA PRO A 958 52.26 2.20 -17.77
C PRO A 958 52.28 0.70 -17.34
N SER A 959 51.93 -0.23 -18.25
CA SER A 959 51.87 -1.69 -18.02
C SER A 959 53.09 -2.50 -18.52
N PRO A 960 53.30 -3.71 -17.96
CA PRO A 960 53.61 -4.94 -18.74
C PRO A 960 53.05 -6.26 -18.12
N LEU A 961 52.96 -7.46 -18.74
CA LEU A 961 52.82 -7.95 -20.14
C LEU A 961 52.62 -9.51 -20.14
N ILE A 962 52.47 -10.14 -21.33
CA ILE A 962 52.87 -11.54 -21.68
C ILE A 962 51.91 -12.76 -21.41
N THR A 963 51.14 -13.07 -22.47
CA THR A 963 50.82 -14.39 -23.10
C THR A 963 50.26 -15.63 -22.35
N LEU A 964 49.01 -15.96 -22.71
CA LEU A 964 48.59 -17.15 -23.51
C LEU A 964 49.35 -18.49 -23.37
N ASN A 965 48.59 -19.58 -23.10
CA ASN A 965 48.28 -20.57 -24.15
C ASN A 965 47.09 -21.51 -23.81
N LYS A 966 46.74 -22.44 -24.73
CA LYS A 966 45.38 -22.98 -24.92
C LYS A 966 45.29 -24.53 -24.80
N MET A 967 44.23 -25.04 -24.12
CA MET A 967 43.42 -26.23 -24.50
C MET A 967 44.04 -27.66 -24.49
N PRO A 968 43.24 -28.77 -24.62
CA PRO A 968 41.82 -29.02 -24.25
C PRO A 968 41.51 -30.46 -23.68
N ARG A 969 40.21 -30.79 -23.50
CA ARG A 969 39.56 -32.15 -23.44
C ARG A 969 39.75 -32.99 -22.16
N ASP A 970 38.84 -33.90 -21.75
CA ASP A 970 37.41 -34.19 -22.11
C ASP A 970 36.69 -34.94 -20.94
N TYR A 971 35.38 -35.22 -21.08
CA TYR A 971 34.47 -35.91 -20.12
C TYR A 971 34.83 -37.38 -19.77
N GLY A 972 34.31 -37.91 -18.63
CA GLY A 972 34.12 -39.38 -18.46
C GLY A 972 33.91 -39.98 -17.04
N GLN A 973 32.65 -39.96 -16.55
CA GLN A 973 31.93 -40.98 -15.72
C GLN A 973 32.50 -41.71 -14.45
N GLU A 974 31.55 -41.90 -13.50
CA GLU A 974 31.28 -43.10 -12.65
C GLU A 974 32.06 -43.46 -11.35
N ALA A 975 31.44 -43.05 -10.23
CA ALA A 975 30.85 -43.90 -9.17
C ALA A 975 31.69 -44.86 -8.29
N SER A 976 31.62 -44.67 -6.95
CA SER A 976 30.90 -45.58 -6.00
C SER A 976 31.36 -45.52 -4.51
N ILE A 977 30.41 -45.17 -3.62
CA ILE A 977 30.05 -45.82 -2.32
C ILE A 977 31.12 -45.96 -1.17
N GLU A 978 30.60 -45.99 0.07
CA GLU A 978 31.24 -46.22 1.40
C GLU A 978 31.86 -45.00 2.13
N GLY A 979 31.61 -44.77 3.43
CA GLY A 979 30.61 -45.42 4.30
C GLY A 979 30.75 -45.12 5.81
N LYS A 980 29.62 -44.75 6.46
CA LYS A 980 29.25 -44.90 7.89
C LYS A 980 30.28 -44.55 9.00
N VAL A 981 29.85 -43.65 9.90
CA VAL A 981 29.17 -44.09 11.15
C VAL A 981 27.80 -43.41 11.19
#